data_AF-A0AAW0GX92-F1
#
_entry.id   AF-A0AAW0GX92-F1
#
_cell.length_a   1.000
_cell.length_b   1.000
_cell.length_c   1.000
_cell.angle_alpha   90.00
_cell.angle_beta   90.00
_cell.angle_gamma   90.00
#
_symmetry.space_group_name_H-M   'P 1'
#
loop_
_entity.id
_entity.type
_entity.pdbx_description
1 polymer ?
#
loop_
_entity_poly.entity_id
_entity_poly.type
_entity_poly.pdbx_seq_one_letter_code
_entity_poly.pdbx_strand_id
1 'polypeptide(L)'
;MSLALLGFVQQLFNEASSSVVIVLQEHPKMQQVKEEVLIRATRFVHSEIWIEHVGWKYAHLSDRFEIGRRVSSLYNSILKHSPPEIANAPFSKLSQGISDALLGRATMSTVHPIVSSISSSISVLSHLFASRRYDDARRLIYMMDSHLRLTRTILAYKSRSPYASQICLLEEVLCERGNGNSSGSNSSRTDPIDALAAYVKHRGMGTEVPILAALVLYALCSSLSTCDGMAPTIIGHLSDPEGTVNSFVRIVMHPYDDVTLRWAVWNFITLAVDKEPALANLFVTGHVYTPSIKGKEKDKAEDKDANSKHISALSISIDMLEQWKDLWELNPLALASLMRFLNIVWEHGHEHKAALLSVRQNKAFWDLLTAIIKEELGPVPDYIPETFQIIEGEQHSDLHDAVSVHSLRTIIKSHALNIIGLDVRMAFQAQGDKGASTKPPSYLAIQETLQSTDDLTDLIGEAASRTYDPSLSDDFDSLLQKHFHALVLDQVRVQDPMVEREFGDEFAFSLELTQERLQPFEATIRSEVDIAARKLCAINLNLSLANAQTSLTQSWQYLLIQVVPFLRGVPAVRPTLLALAESLSADLAGEKRSGDMMATVHQARLSLLLALLEVAWFATVETKDEITHFIELVKNIRGIILNSAQSPAKSFLGQVTVSFHRTVLQIAYFCIRHSRTLWLRPKTLNAEQRLAITSTVEYTLIFVIDALRVSFEAARTKLDLDVDQDLELLVAVFEQSTRLDFNSSPNFWLTRCQETDLIQTSLELFSRMDLVGFVDLGLLRTRKQALYAPHVLTFHIALASVPSAAERLASEGILVSYSGNPISDAIKAGSIDVVLPELPNERSPAHTSYCSMLAVVAGVTKALGRHSSYFDSEVSGLVQLWAEQIHRALSWTNSDPLTLPLLEEIEQVVNLFAAIAQNSPLGSRSDAVQKALSFFTNDALLLLQQVNYALTHPNHLASLFEPITSKERSDFEADSQNKCSISSPTDVVDPMRRPFLAKLVHRFFKLSSSLLNALIAVSGAETVLTGEPEDWPSQQTLVVPHSKVVLGEPTSVGTLLELGNCSLDILRALVDRPAMQALTPATSINTKALDVRDSVTVSRRTLESVLFYAVTQLALWLARPDVEPTPNELEGDDNMGVYGRDHHDKDRRPKRQPLTLGERLRRGMSGEMASDVQALLIKARPVMSKSETILVKKSIDLTPVLSRFVQERILS
;
A
#
# COMPACT_ATOMS: atom_id res chain seq x y z
N MET A 1 -14.85 63.03 13.66
CA MET A 1 -15.71 62.58 12.54
C MET A 1 -15.35 61.16 12.12
N SER A 2 -14.11 60.85 11.74
CA SER A 2 -13.69 59.51 11.27
C SER A 2 -13.99 58.37 12.26
N LEU A 3 -13.72 58.56 13.56
CA LEU A 3 -14.06 57.57 14.60
C LEU A 3 -15.56 57.27 14.71
N ALA A 4 -16.42 58.30 14.55
CA ALA A 4 -17.86 58.12 14.57
C ALA A 4 -18.35 57.39 13.33
N LEU A 5 -17.76 57.67 12.16
CA LEU A 5 -18.03 56.94 10.92
C LEU A 5 -17.63 55.47 11.04
N LEU A 6 -16.44 55.17 11.57
CA LEU A 6 -16.00 53.79 11.82
C LEU A 6 -16.94 53.06 12.78
N GLY A 7 -17.38 53.73 13.85
CA GLY A 7 -18.39 53.20 14.76
C GLY A 7 -19.71 52.89 14.05
N PHE A 8 -20.17 53.78 13.16
CA PHE A 8 -21.37 53.56 12.36
C PHE A 8 -21.23 52.37 11.41
N VAL A 9 -20.12 52.25 10.68
CA VAL A 9 -19.87 51.13 9.74
C VAL A 9 -19.80 49.80 10.50
N GLN A 10 -19.13 49.76 11.65
CA GLN A 10 -19.05 48.57 12.49
C GLN A 10 -20.43 48.16 13.03
N GLN A 11 -21.23 49.11 13.50
CA GLN A 11 -22.61 48.83 13.93
C GLN A 11 -23.50 48.38 12.78
N LEU A 12 -23.31 48.93 11.58
CA LEU A 12 -24.04 48.52 10.38
C LEU A 12 -23.70 47.07 10.00
N PHE A 13 -22.42 46.68 10.12
CA PHE A 13 -22.02 45.29 9.92
C PHE A 13 -22.61 44.36 10.98
N ASN A 14 -22.50 44.70 12.27
CA ASN A 14 -23.03 43.86 13.35
C ASN A 14 -24.56 43.69 13.25
N GLU A 15 -25.30 44.74 12.89
CA GLU A 15 -26.75 44.63 12.62
C GLU A 15 -27.02 43.72 11.40
N ALA A 16 -26.25 43.87 10.32
CA ALA A 16 -26.42 43.06 9.13
C ALA A 16 -26.10 41.59 9.39
N SER A 17 -25.09 41.31 10.23
CA SER A 17 -24.65 39.97 10.61
C SER A 17 -25.64 39.27 11.53
N SER A 18 -26.11 39.95 12.58
CA SER A 18 -27.12 39.43 13.50
C SER A 18 -28.46 39.20 12.82
N SER A 19 -28.90 40.11 11.96
CA SER A 19 -30.17 39.99 11.22
C SER A 19 -30.12 39.07 10.00
N VAL A 20 -28.96 38.49 9.68
CA VAL A 20 -28.73 37.84 8.38
C VAL A 20 -29.70 36.69 8.11
N VAL A 21 -30.02 35.90 9.14
CA VAL A 21 -30.93 34.76 9.03
C VAL A 21 -32.34 35.25 8.73
N ILE A 22 -32.89 36.20 9.50
CA ILE A 22 -34.22 36.77 9.25
C ILE A 22 -34.30 37.40 7.86
N VAL A 23 -33.31 38.21 7.48
CA VAL A 23 -33.33 38.93 6.21
C VAL A 23 -33.28 37.97 5.02
N LEU A 24 -32.50 36.88 5.11
CA LEU A 24 -32.46 35.84 4.08
C LEU A 24 -33.81 35.10 3.96
N GLN A 25 -34.50 34.87 5.08
CA GLN A 25 -35.82 34.21 5.09
C GLN A 25 -36.93 35.09 4.52
N GLU A 26 -37.04 36.34 4.98
CA GLU A 26 -38.19 37.19 4.69
C GLU A 26 -37.97 38.10 3.46
N HIS A 27 -36.74 38.59 3.27
CA HIS A 27 -36.42 39.66 2.32
C HIS A 27 -35.04 39.47 1.64
N PRO A 28 -34.84 38.44 0.80
CA PRO A 28 -33.52 38.13 0.23
C PRO A 28 -32.93 39.26 -0.65
N LYS A 29 -33.77 40.10 -1.26
CA LYS A 29 -33.31 41.30 -1.99
C LYS A 29 -32.67 42.34 -1.06
N MET A 30 -33.15 42.44 0.18
CA MET A 30 -32.60 43.35 1.18
C MET A 30 -31.18 42.92 1.58
N GLN A 31 -30.89 41.62 1.62
CA GLN A 31 -29.54 41.13 1.87
C GLN A 31 -28.53 41.60 0.82
N GLN A 32 -28.92 41.61 -0.46
CA GLN A 32 -28.08 42.13 -1.54
C GLN A 32 -27.82 43.63 -1.37
N VAL A 33 -28.84 44.40 -0.96
CA VAL A 33 -28.69 45.83 -0.68
C VAL A 33 -27.76 46.05 0.52
N LYS A 34 -27.94 45.29 1.61
CA LYS A 34 -27.06 45.36 2.80
C LYS A 34 -25.61 45.06 2.42
N GLU A 35 -25.37 44.01 1.63
CA GLU A 35 -24.04 43.66 1.14
C GLU A 35 -23.44 44.76 0.25
N GLU A 36 -24.20 45.32 -0.70
CA GLU A 36 -23.73 46.42 -1.55
C GLU A 36 -23.37 47.68 -0.75
N VAL A 37 -24.19 48.05 0.24
CA VAL A 37 -23.93 49.20 1.12
C VAL A 37 -22.67 48.97 1.95
N LEU A 38 -22.53 47.78 2.53
CA LEU A 38 -21.34 47.39 3.28
C LEU A 38 -20.08 47.40 2.40
N ILE A 39 -20.15 46.90 1.17
CA ILE A 39 -19.01 46.93 0.23
C ILE A 39 -18.59 48.37 -0.04
N ARG A 40 -19.53 49.29 -0.28
CA ARG A 40 -19.22 50.70 -0.51
C ARG A 40 -18.62 51.36 0.72
N ALA A 41 -19.18 51.09 1.90
CA ALA A 41 -18.69 51.61 3.18
C ALA A 41 -17.29 51.09 3.50
N THR A 42 -17.07 49.78 3.40
CA THR A 42 -15.77 49.14 3.66
C THR A 42 -14.72 49.56 2.62
N ARG A 43 -15.10 49.74 1.35
CA ARG A 43 -14.19 50.28 0.33
C ARG A 43 -13.74 51.70 0.68
N PHE A 44 -14.65 52.56 1.14
CA PHE A 44 -14.29 53.90 1.61
C PHE A 44 -13.36 53.85 2.83
N VAL A 45 -13.68 53.00 3.81
CA VAL A 45 -12.80 52.78 4.97
C VAL A 45 -11.42 52.31 4.53
N HIS A 46 -11.34 51.41 3.55
CA HIS A 46 -10.08 50.90 3.03
C HIS A 46 -9.28 51.98 2.29
N SER A 47 -9.87 52.66 1.29
CA SER A 47 -9.15 53.62 0.45
C SER A 47 -8.79 54.91 1.16
N GLU A 48 -9.71 55.47 1.95
CA GLU A 48 -9.54 56.80 2.53
C GLU A 48 -8.97 56.78 3.95
N ILE A 49 -9.18 55.70 4.71
CA ILE A 49 -8.78 55.63 6.13
C ILE A 49 -7.62 54.65 6.31
N TRP A 50 -7.79 53.37 5.98
CA TRP A 50 -6.81 52.33 6.28
C TRP A 50 -5.44 52.62 5.68
N ILE A 51 -5.39 52.94 4.38
CA ILE A 51 -4.15 53.21 3.63
C ILE A 51 -3.40 54.44 4.17
N GLU A 52 -4.11 55.48 4.61
CA GLU A 52 -3.54 56.80 4.91
C GLU A 52 -3.38 57.11 6.41
N HIS A 53 -4.13 56.45 7.30
CA HIS A 53 -4.22 56.85 8.72
C HIS A 53 -2.88 56.82 9.45
N VAL A 54 -1.91 56.01 9.03
CA VAL A 54 -0.57 55.95 9.65
C VAL A 54 0.20 57.27 9.43
N GLY A 55 -0.02 57.94 8.30
CA GLY A 55 0.65 59.20 7.92
C GLY A 55 -0.04 60.47 8.42
N TRP A 56 -1.22 60.36 9.02
CA TRP A 56 -1.98 61.51 9.50
C TRP A 56 -1.34 62.19 10.73
N LYS A 57 -1.59 63.50 10.87
CA LYS A 57 -1.24 64.26 12.08
C LYS A 57 -2.41 64.20 13.07
N TYR A 58 -2.15 63.68 14.26
CA TYR A 58 -3.17 63.49 15.30
C TYR A 58 -3.07 64.53 16.41
N ALA A 59 -4.22 65.00 16.89
CA ALA A 59 -4.32 65.82 18.09
C ALA A 59 -3.95 65.01 19.35
N HIS A 60 -4.47 63.77 19.43
CA HIS A 60 -4.10 62.79 20.43
C HIS A 60 -3.58 61.52 19.78
N LEU A 61 -2.43 61.04 20.24
CA LEU A 61 -1.85 59.77 19.78
C LEU A 61 -2.81 58.58 20.02
N SER A 62 -3.67 58.69 21.02
CA SER A 62 -4.72 57.73 21.33
C SER A 62 -5.79 57.56 20.26
N ASP A 63 -6.05 58.61 19.48
CA ASP A 63 -7.00 58.55 18.37
C ASP A 63 -6.44 57.73 17.20
N ARG A 64 -5.12 57.78 16.99
CA ARG A 64 -4.42 56.94 16.00
C ARG A 64 -4.61 55.46 16.33
N PHE A 65 -4.38 55.09 17.59
CA PHE A 65 -4.51 53.69 18.03
C PHE A 65 -5.95 53.19 17.94
N GLU A 66 -6.92 54.04 18.32
CA GLU A 66 -8.33 53.68 18.25
C GLU A 66 -8.84 53.53 16.81
N ILE A 67 -8.35 54.33 15.85
CA ILE A 67 -8.67 54.16 14.42
C ILE A 67 -8.14 52.82 13.91
N GLY A 68 -6.85 52.52 14.15
CA GLY A 68 -6.23 51.25 13.73
C GLY A 68 -6.97 50.05 14.31
N ARG A 69 -7.33 50.10 15.60
CA ARG A 69 -8.11 49.08 16.31
C ARG A 69 -9.47 48.84 15.65
N ARG A 70 -10.23 49.90 15.36
CA ARG A 70 -11.59 49.76 14.80
C ARG A 70 -11.58 49.20 13.39
N VAL A 71 -10.63 49.63 12.54
CA VAL A 71 -10.54 49.13 11.17
C VAL A 71 -10.11 47.66 11.16
N SER A 72 -9.11 47.30 11.95
CA SER A 72 -8.65 45.90 12.04
C SER A 72 -9.70 44.97 12.65
N SER A 73 -10.40 45.41 13.70
CA SER A 73 -11.54 44.70 14.27
C SER A 73 -12.66 44.51 13.26
N LEU A 74 -13.01 45.53 12.47
CA LEU A 74 -14.01 45.41 11.40
C LEU A 74 -13.62 44.36 10.36
N TYR A 75 -12.38 44.39 9.86
CA TYR A 75 -11.91 43.39 8.89
C TYR A 75 -11.91 41.98 9.48
N ASN A 76 -11.46 41.84 10.73
CA ASN A 76 -11.43 40.56 11.42
C ASN A 76 -12.85 40.00 11.63
N SER A 77 -13.80 40.82 12.07
CA SER A 77 -15.21 40.42 12.19
C SER A 77 -15.80 40.00 10.85
N ILE A 78 -15.55 40.75 9.77
CA ILE A 78 -16.07 40.37 8.44
C ILE A 78 -15.52 39.01 7.99
N LEU A 79 -14.22 38.76 8.17
CA LEU A 79 -13.59 37.49 7.79
C LEU A 79 -14.03 36.31 8.66
N LYS A 80 -14.24 36.52 9.97
CA LYS A 80 -14.73 35.49 10.90
C LYS A 80 -16.20 35.13 10.65
N HIS A 81 -17.06 36.12 10.48
CA HIS A 81 -18.50 35.92 10.31
C HIS A 81 -18.88 35.44 8.90
N SER A 82 -18.04 35.72 7.90
CA SER A 82 -18.24 35.29 6.52
C SER A 82 -16.91 34.91 5.84
N PRO A 83 -16.32 33.75 6.17
CA PRO A 83 -15.13 33.25 5.51
C PRO A 83 -15.36 33.10 3.99
N PRO A 84 -14.47 33.62 3.12
CA PRO A 84 -14.68 33.57 1.68
C PRO A 84 -14.54 32.16 1.05
N GLU A 85 -14.08 31.18 1.82
CA GLU A 85 -14.02 29.75 1.44
C GLU A 85 -15.41 29.10 1.34
N ILE A 86 -16.40 29.59 2.07
CA ILE A 86 -17.72 28.95 2.16
C ILE A 86 -18.56 29.36 0.93
N ALA A 87 -18.91 28.39 0.08
CA ALA A 87 -19.62 28.62 -1.18
C ALA A 87 -20.94 29.42 -1.05
N ASN A 88 -21.63 29.29 0.09
CA ASN A 88 -22.88 29.99 0.42
C ASN A 88 -22.71 30.92 1.64
N ALA A 89 -21.55 31.56 1.79
CA ALA A 89 -21.32 32.52 2.87
C ALA A 89 -22.26 33.75 2.76
N PRO A 90 -22.84 34.22 3.87
CA PRO A 90 -23.53 35.49 3.91
C PRO A 90 -22.52 36.62 3.74
N PHE A 91 -22.67 37.53 2.76
CA PHE A 91 -21.69 38.59 2.47
C PHE A 91 -20.38 38.13 1.78
N SER A 92 -20.45 37.07 0.97
CA SER A 92 -19.29 36.52 0.25
C SER A 92 -18.52 37.54 -0.60
N LYS A 93 -19.17 38.51 -1.23
CA LYS A 93 -18.48 39.55 -2.02
C LYS A 93 -17.74 40.54 -1.14
N LEU A 94 -18.28 40.81 0.05
CA LEU A 94 -17.65 41.70 1.04
C LEU A 94 -16.37 41.05 1.59
N SER A 95 -16.45 39.79 2.01
CA SER A 95 -15.28 39.07 2.55
C SER A 95 -14.22 38.82 1.49
N GLN A 96 -14.61 38.44 0.27
CA GLN A 96 -13.69 38.32 -0.86
C GLN A 96 -13.02 39.67 -1.17
N GLY A 97 -13.76 40.78 -1.12
CA GLY A 97 -13.20 42.12 -1.32
C GLY A 97 -12.11 42.50 -0.30
N ILE A 98 -12.26 42.09 0.96
CA ILE A 98 -11.24 42.31 2.01
C ILE A 98 -10.05 41.36 1.83
N SER A 99 -10.33 40.08 1.56
CA SER A 99 -9.30 39.08 1.26
C SER A 99 -8.43 39.53 0.08
N ASP A 100 -9.05 39.96 -1.01
CA ASP A 100 -8.33 40.48 -2.18
C ASP A 100 -7.50 41.71 -1.84
N ALA A 101 -8.01 42.63 -1.01
CA ALA A 101 -7.29 43.84 -0.62
C ALA A 101 -6.06 43.59 0.27
N LEU A 102 -6.06 42.49 1.03
CA LEU A 102 -5.00 42.15 2.00
C LEU A 102 -4.10 40.99 1.56
N LEU A 103 -4.53 40.16 0.61
CA LEU A 103 -3.77 39.04 0.05
C LEU A 103 -3.57 39.17 -1.47
N GLY A 104 -4.64 38.98 -2.26
CA GLY A 104 -4.53 38.81 -3.72
C GLY A 104 -4.08 40.05 -4.51
N ARG A 105 -4.36 41.25 -3.99
CA ARG A 105 -4.01 42.57 -4.54
C ARG A 105 -3.39 43.47 -3.47
N ALA A 106 -2.74 42.85 -2.50
CA ALA A 106 -2.06 43.58 -1.44
C ALA A 106 -1.01 44.52 -2.03
N THR A 107 -0.87 45.71 -1.44
CA THR A 107 0.19 46.66 -1.76
C THR A 107 0.91 47.03 -0.47
N MET A 108 2.11 47.60 -0.57
CA MET A 108 2.87 47.98 0.63
C MET A 108 2.05 48.88 1.56
N SER A 109 1.22 49.78 1.02
CA SER A 109 0.37 50.65 1.83
C SER A 109 -0.81 49.95 2.51
N THR A 110 -1.27 48.79 2.02
CA THR A 110 -2.35 48.02 2.68
C THR A 110 -1.82 47.18 3.83
N VAL A 111 -0.58 46.71 3.75
CA VAL A 111 0.08 45.87 4.78
C VAL A 111 0.83 46.71 5.81
N HIS A 112 1.35 47.89 5.43
CA HIS A 112 2.17 48.76 6.27
C HIS A 112 1.57 49.11 7.63
N PRO A 113 0.25 49.39 7.79
CA PRO A 113 -0.31 49.69 9.11
C PRO A 113 -0.19 48.55 10.12
N ILE A 114 -0.24 47.30 9.65
CA ILE A 114 -0.06 46.10 10.48
C ILE A 114 1.41 45.96 10.84
N VAL A 115 2.29 45.87 9.84
CA VAL A 115 3.71 45.56 10.08
C VAL A 115 4.41 46.68 10.83
N SER A 116 4.17 47.95 10.50
CA SER A 116 4.77 49.08 11.24
C SER A 116 4.38 49.12 12.72
N SER A 117 3.15 48.73 13.04
CA SER A 117 2.67 48.61 14.42
C SER A 117 3.34 47.42 15.12
N ILE A 118 3.45 46.27 14.45
CA ILE A 118 4.15 45.09 14.99
C ILE A 118 5.63 45.40 15.24
N SER A 119 6.33 46.09 14.35
CA SER A 119 7.75 46.38 14.52
C SER A 119 8.05 47.43 15.58
N SER A 120 7.12 48.34 15.93
CA SER A 120 7.43 49.51 16.78
C SER A 120 6.74 49.56 18.15
N SER A 121 5.74 48.73 18.42
CA SER A 121 4.88 48.93 19.61
C SER A 121 5.57 48.73 20.96
N ILE A 122 6.59 47.87 21.09
CA ILE A 122 7.39 47.76 22.34
C ILE A 122 8.08 49.09 22.69
N SER A 123 8.71 49.75 21.72
CA SER A 123 9.45 50.99 21.96
C SER A 123 8.49 52.15 22.28
N VAL A 124 7.36 52.22 21.57
CA VAL A 124 6.30 53.19 21.83
C VAL A 124 5.68 52.96 23.21
N LEU A 125 5.38 51.72 23.59
CA LEU A 125 4.83 51.40 24.89
C LEU A 125 5.78 51.81 26.03
N SER A 126 7.07 51.53 25.88
CA SER A 126 8.10 51.91 26.85
C SER A 126 8.15 53.43 27.05
N HIS A 127 8.06 54.20 25.95
CA HIS A 127 7.97 55.66 26.03
C HIS A 127 6.67 56.17 26.67
N LEU A 128 5.54 55.52 26.40
CA LEU A 128 4.25 55.89 27.02
C LEU A 128 4.24 55.61 28.52
N PHE A 129 4.80 54.50 28.98
CA PHE A 129 4.98 54.24 30.40
C PHE A 129 5.96 55.21 31.06
N ALA A 130 7.10 55.50 30.42
CA ALA A 130 8.07 56.48 30.92
C ALA A 130 7.45 57.89 31.05
N SER A 131 6.53 58.25 30.15
CA SER A 131 5.79 59.52 30.18
C SER A 131 4.48 59.46 31.01
N ARG A 132 4.20 58.35 31.71
CA ARG A 132 3.00 58.14 32.55
C ARG A 132 1.66 58.27 31.81
N ARG A 133 1.62 58.03 30.50
CA ARG A 133 0.41 58.06 29.66
C ARG A 133 -0.25 56.67 29.58
N TYR A 134 -0.76 56.19 30.70
CA TYR A 134 -1.29 54.82 30.83
C TYR A 134 -2.52 54.54 29.95
N ASP A 135 -3.41 55.52 29.76
CA ASP A 135 -4.60 55.35 28.91
C ASP A 135 -4.23 55.14 27.43
N ASP A 136 -3.21 55.84 26.97
CA ASP A 136 -2.73 55.73 25.59
C ASP A 136 -1.96 54.42 25.39
N ALA A 137 -1.22 53.97 26.42
CA ALA A 137 -0.59 52.66 26.46
C ALA A 137 -1.65 51.54 26.37
N ARG A 138 -2.78 51.66 27.09
CA ARG A 138 -3.89 50.70 27.03
C ARG A 138 -4.53 50.64 25.63
N ARG A 139 -4.73 51.78 24.98
CA ARG A 139 -5.27 51.84 23.61
C ARG A 139 -4.29 51.25 22.58
N LEU A 140 -2.98 51.44 22.77
CA LEU A 140 -1.95 50.78 21.96
C LEU A 140 -2.03 49.26 22.10
N ILE A 141 -2.19 48.74 23.33
CA ILE A 141 -2.36 47.31 23.60
C ILE A 141 -3.59 46.76 22.87
N TYR A 142 -4.73 47.45 22.96
CA TYR A 142 -5.94 47.01 22.25
C TYR A 142 -5.83 47.06 20.72
N MET A 143 -5.10 48.04 20.18
CA MET A 143 -4.78 48.07 18.75
C MET A 143 -3.91 46.88 18.36
N MET A 144 -2.90 46.55 19.17
CA MET A 144 -2.02 45.40 18.94
C MET A 144 -2.77 44.08 18.99
N ASP A 145 -3.65 43.88 19.97
CA ASP A 145 -4.56 42.73 20.03
C ASP A 145 -5.37 42.58 18.73
N SER A 146 -6.02 43.65 18.26
CA SER A 146 -6.80 43.61 17.02
C SER A 146 -5.95 43.38 15.76
N HIS A 147 -4.75 43.96 15.68
CA HIS A 147 -3.81 43.73 14.56
C HIS A 147 -3.31 42.28 14.53
N LEU A 148 -2.92 41.70 15.67
CA LEU A 148 -2.44 40.31 15.73
C LEU A 148 -3.55 39.31 15.40
N ARG A 149 -4.79 39.52 15.88
CA ARG A 149 -5.96 38.71 15.50
C ARG A 149 -6.23 38.74 14.00
N LEU A 150 -6.18 39.93 13.39
CA LEU A 150 -6.35 40.08 11.94
C LEU A 150 -5.22 39.37 11.17
N THR A 151 -3.96 39.55 11.58
CA THR A 151 -2.81 38.88 10.96
C THR A 151 -2.95 37.35 11.02
N ARG A 152 -3.30 36.79 12.18
CA ARG A 152 -3.55 35.35 12.35
C ARG A 152 -4.63 34.87 11.39
N THR A 153 -5.77 35.57 11.33
CA THR A 153 -6.90 35.20 10.47
C THR A 153 -6.54 35.23 8.98
N ILE A 154 -5.78 36.24 8.54
CA ILE A 154 -5.31 36.36 7.15
C ILE A 154 -4.38 35.21 6.78
N LEU A 155 -3.41 34.89 7.63
CA LEU A 155 -2.44 33.80 7.40
C LEU A 155 -3.14 32.43 7.40
N ALA A 156 -4.04 32.20 8.35
CA ALA A 156 -4.84 30.98 8.40
C ALA A 156 -5.69 30.80 7.14
N TYR A 157 -6.36 31.86 6.67
CA TYR A 157 -7.13 31.84 5.43
C TYR A 157 -6.24 31.59 4.19
N LYS A 158 -5.07 32.25 4.11
CA LYS A 158 -4.14 32.06 2.99
C LYS A 158 -3.77 30.58 2.82
N SER A 159 -3.48 29.88 3.92
CA SER A 159 -3.07 28.46 3.92
C SER A 159 -4.09 27.50 3.27
N ARG A 160 -5.36 27.92 3.15
CA ARG A 160 -6.46 27.14 2.55
C ARG A 160 -6.93 27.69 1.21
N SER A 161 -6.43 28.85 0.82
CA SER A 161 -6.74 29.51 -0.44
C SER A 161 -5.93 28.90 -1.61
N PRO A 162 -6.32 29.13 -2.87
CA PRO A 162 -5.51 28.73 -4.03
C PRO A 162 -4.12 29.38 -4.08
N TYR A 163 -3.85 30.38 -3.22
CA TYR A 163 -2.56 31.05 -3.08
C TYR A 163 -1.66 30.42 -2.01
N ALA A 164 -2.04 29.29 -1.40
CA ALA A 164 -1.30 28.66 -0.30
C ALA A 164 0.16 28.33 -0.65
N SER A 165 0.45 27.99 -1.91
CA SER A 165 1.79 27.64 -2.39
C SER A 165 2.68 28.84 -2.72
N GLN A 166 2.14 30.06 -2.74
CA GLN A 166 2.87 31.28 -3.12
C GLN A 166 3.11 32.15 -1.88
N ILE A 167 4.28 32.81 -1.81
CA ILE A 167 4.54 33.80 -0.76
C ILE A 167 3.69 35.04 -1.03
N CYS A 168 2.95 35.52 -0.02
CA CYS A 168 2.15 36.73 -0.11
C CYS A 168 2.92 37.95 0.42
N LEU A 169 2.48 39.16 0.04
CA LEU A 169 3.16 40.40 0.42
C LEU A 169 3.23 40.59 1.96
N LEU A 170 2.21 40.13 2.70
CA LEU A 170 2.24 40.19 4.16
C LEU A 170 3.37 39.36 4.76
N GLU A 171 3.61 38.16 4.22
CA GLU A 171 4.71 37.30 4.66
C GLU A 171 6.06 37.88 4.25
N GLU A 172 6.18 38.36 3.01
CA GLU A 172 7.40 39.00 2.51
C GLU A 172 7.82 40.14 3.42
N VAL A 173 6.90 41.05 3.76
CA VAL A 173 7.16 42.23 4.58
C VAL A 173 7.36 41.88 6.07
N LEU A 174 6.71 40.82 6.58
CA LEU A 174 7.01 40.29 7.91
C LEU A 174 8.41 39.66 7.98
N CYS A 175 8.88 39.10 6.87
CA CYS A 175 10.22 38.53 6.69
C CYS A 175 11.22 39.51 6.06
N GLU A 176 10.93 40.82 5.98
CA GLU A 176 11.91 41.79 5.46
C GLU A 176 12.94 42.14 6.55
N ARG A 177 14.20 41.71 6.36
CA ARG A 177 15.31 42.23 7.18
C ARG A 177 15.49 43.71 6.85
N GLY A 178 15.43 44.57 7.85
CA GLY A 178 15.74 45.99 7.70
C GLY A 178 17.15 46.18 7.14
N ASN A 179 17.27 46.46 5.83
CA ASN A 179 18.55 46.74 5.18
C ASN A 179 19.22 47.96 5.84
N GLY A 180 20.20 47.71 6.71
CA GLY A 180 21.02 48.71 7.37
C GLY A 180 22.03 49.40 6.44
N ASN A 181 21.62 49.80 5.23
CA ASN A 181 22.50 50.46 4.26
C ASN A 181 21.89 51.72 3.61
N SER A 182 20.89 52.37 4.22
CA SER A 182 20.46 53.72 3.83
C SER A 182 20.73 54.73 4.95
N SER A 183 21.71 55.59 4.67
CA SER A 183 22.10 56.72 5.52
C SER A 183 20.94 57.71 5.65
N GLY A 184 20.39 57.87 6.86
CA GLY A 184 19.43 58.94 7.16
C GLY A 184 18.51 58.70 8.37
N SER A 185 18.85 59.31 9.51
CA SER A 185 17.96 59.74 10.61
C SER A 185 17.13 58.68 11.40
N ASN A 186 17.65 58.30 12.58
CA ASN A 186 16.93 57.97 13.83
C ASN A 186 15.58 57.21 13.74
N SER A 187 15.62 55.89 13.52
CA SER A 187 14.83 54.94 14.33
C SER A 187 15.40 53.54 14.18
N SER A 188 15.70 52.89 15.30
CA SER A 188 16.03 51.47 15.42
C SER A 188 14.80 50.63 15.05
N ARG A 189 14.57 50.38 13.75
CA ARG A 189 13.47 49.50 13.33
C ARG A 189 13.87 48.05 13.61
N THR A 190 13.25 47.46 14.63
CA THR A 190 13.34 46.03 14.95
C THR A 190 12.64 45.21 13.88
N ASP A 191 13.24 44.07 13.51
CA ASP A 191 12.66 43.09 12.59
C ASP A 191 11.25 42.66 13.11
N PRO A 192 10.21 42.59 12.26
CA PRO A 192 8.86 42.22 12.69
C PRO A 192 8.78 40.88 13.42
N ILE A 193 9.55 39.86 13.00
CA ILE A 193 9.55 38.53 13.63
C ILE A 193 10.22 38.59 15.01
N ASP A 194 11.34 39.31 15.11
CA ASP A 194 12.02 39.54 16.38
C ASP A 194 11.13 40.33 17.37
N ALA A 195 10.35 41.29 16.87
CA ALA A 195 9.35 42.01 17.65
C ALA A 195 8.20 41.09 18.12
N LEU A 196 7.69 40.20 17.26
CA LEU A 196 6.70 39.18 17.63
C LEU A 196 7.22 38.27 18.74
N ALA A 197 8.44 37.76 18.60
CA ALA A 197 9.08 36.95 19.63
C ALA A 197 9.26 37.73 20.95
N ALA A 198 9.56 39.03 20.86
CA ALA A 198 9.66 39.89 22.03
C ALA A 198 8.31 40.18 22.71
N TYR A 199 7.18 40.17 21.99
CA TYR A 199 5.85 40.34 22.59
C TYR A 199 5.46 39.15 23.47
N VAL A 200 5.82 37.92 23.08
CA VAL A 200 5.54 36.70 23.85
C VAL A 200 6.10 36.77 25.28
N LYS A 201 7.27 37.38 25.48
CA LYS A 201 7.89 37.54 26.81
C LYS A 201 7.44 38.78 27.58
N HIS A 202 6.75 39.73 26.94
CA HIS A 202 6.54 41.07 27.49
C HIS A 202 5.22 41.17 28.30
N ARG A 203 5.28 40.83 29.59
CA ARG A 203 4.12 40.89 30.52
C ARG A 203 3.42 42.25 30.60
N GLY A 204 4.10 43.35 30.30
CA GLY A 204 3.52 44.70 30.30
C GLY A 204 2.53 44.99 29.17
N MET A 205 2.33 44.05 28.23
CA MET A 205 1.37 44.16 27.11
C MET A 205 0.00 43.54 27.44
N GLY A 206 -0.24 43.09 28.68
CA GLY A 206 -1.45 42.35 29.05
C GLY A 206 -1.31 40.84 28.82
N THR A 207 -2.42 40.11 28.97
CA THR A 207 -2.49 38.65 28.81
C THR A 207 -2.65 38.22 27.35
N GLU A 208 -3.52 38.90 26.60
CA GLU A 208 -3.89 38.53 25.23
C GLU A 208 -2.77 38.70 24.20
N VAL A 209 -2.02 39.81 24.26
CA VAL A 209 -1.01 40.14 23.25
C VAL A 209 0.12 39.09 23.19
N PRO A 210 0.69 38.62 24.32
CA PRO A 210 1.64 37.49 24.31
C PRO A 210 1.09 36.22 23.66
N ILE A 211 -0.16 35.84 23.95
CA ILE A 211 -0.81 34.65 23.39
C ILE A 211 -0.96 34.79 21.88
N LEU A 212 -1.53 35.91 21.43
CA LEU A 212 -1.73 36.19 20.01
C LEU A 212 -0.42 36.31 19.24
N ALA A 213 0.64 36.83 19.86
CA ALA A 213 1.95 36.88 19.23
C ALA A 213 2.50 35.46 18.98
N ALA A 214 2.36 34.55 19.93
CA ALA A 214 2.72 33.14 19.75
C ALA A 214 1.87 32.47 18.66
N LEU A 215 0.57 32.73 18.63
CA LEU A 215 -0.34 32.19 17.60
C LEU A 215 -0.07 32.78 16.20
N VAL A 216 0.36 34.04 16.09
CA VAL A 216 0.80 34.63 14.82
C VAL A 216 2.10 33.99 14.34
N LEU A 217 3.07 33.74 15.24
CA LEU A 217 4.28 33.00 14.90
C LEU A 217 3.95 31.57 14.42
N TYR A 218 2.98 30.91 15.05
CA TYR A 218 2.45 29.62 14.59
C TYR A 218 1.85 29.72 13.18
N ALA A 219 0.90 30.63 12.97
CA ALA A 219 0.22 30.79 11.68
C ALA A 219 1.20 31.16 10.55
N LEU A 220 2.20 32.00 10.86
CA LEU A 220 3.27 32.36 9.92
C LEU A 220 4.13 31.15 9.58
N CYS A 221 4.59 30.39 10.57
CA CYS A 221 5.36 29.16 10.35
C CYS A 221 4.59 28.16 9.48
N SER A 222 3.30 27.94 9.79
CA SER A 222 2.43 27.06 9.01
C SER A 222 2.32 27.52 7.57
N SER A 223 2.11 28.83 7.34
CA SER A 223 1.91 29.39 6.01
C SER A 223 3.20 29.42 5.17
N LEU A 224 4.36 29.64 5.79
CA LEU A 224 5.66 29.56 5.11
C LEU A 224 6.01 28.12 4.73
N SER A 225 5.63 27.14 5.56
CA SER A 225 5.90 25.71 5.31
C SER A 225 5.17 25.14 4.10
N THR A 226 4.06 25.76 3.68
CA THR A 226 3.27 25.34 2.51
C THR A 226 3.73 25.98 1.19
N CYS A 227 4.69 26.91 1.23
CA CYS A 227 5.17 27.62 0.04
C CYS A 227 6.17 26.80 -0.77
N ASP A 228 6.01 26.77 -2.09
CA ASP A 228 6.93 26.08 -3.00
C ASP A 228 8.20 26.92 -3.24
N GLY A 229 9.39 26.41 -2.88
CA GLY A 229 10.69 27.05 -3.15
C GLY A 229 11.54 27.33 -1.89
N MET A 230 12.52 28.24 -2.00
CA MET A 230 13.32 28.70 -0.85
C MET A 230 12.50 29.70 -0.02
N ALA A 231 11.54 29.21 0.78
CA ALA A 231 10.81 30.02 1.73
C ALA A 231 11.77 30.64 2.79
N PRO A 232 11.52 31.88 3.26
CA PRO A 232 12.28 32.46 4.37
C PRO A 232 12.07 31.62 5.65
N THR A 233 13.11 31.54 6.48
CA THR A 233 13.07 30.78 7.74
C THR A 233 12.95 31.74 8.92
N ILE A 234 12.08 31.44 9.90
CA ILE A 234 11.84 32.32 11.06
C ILE A 234 13.15 32.54 11.84
N ILE A 235 13.99 31.51 11.98
CA ILE A 235 15.29 31.65 12.65
C ILE A 235 16.19 32.72 12.03
N GLY A 236 16.08 32.94 10.72
CA GLY A 236 16.83 33.94 9.98
C GLY A 236 16.45 35.38 10.35
N HIS A 237 15.35 35.60 11.05
CA HIS A 237 14.87 36.94 11.40
C HIS A 237 15.01 37.28 12.89
N LEU A 238 15.40 36.30 13.71
CA LEU A 238 15.64 36.52 15.14
C LEU A 238 17.01 37.16 15.37
N SER A 239 17.05 38.23 16.18
CA SER A 239 18.30 38.91 16.54
C SER A 239 19.19 38.02 17.44
N ASP A 240 18.55 37.25 18.32
CA ASP A 240 19.17 36.26 19.21
C ASP A 240 18.29 34.99 19.26
N PRO A 241 18.50 34.02 18.35
CA PRO A 241 17.67 32.83 18.28
C PRO A 241 17.79 31.94 19.53
N GLU A 242 19.00 31.81 20.09
CA GLU A 242 19.25 31.04 21.31
C GLU A 242 18.60 31.68 22.54
N GLY A 243 18.73 33.00 22.71
CA GLY A 243 18.06 33.72 23.78
C GLY A 243 16.53 33.68 23.66
N THR A 244 16.00 33.74 22.44
CA THR A 244 14.56 33.66 22.17
C THR A 244 14.02 32.29 22.54
N VAL A 245 14.64 31.21 22.08
CA VAL A 245 14.20 29.85 22.43
C VAL A 245 14.35 29.59 23.92
N ASN A 246 15.46 30.01 24.55
CA ASN A 246 15.60 29.92 26.00
C ASN A 246 14.47 30.65 26.74
N SER A 247 13.99 31.79 26.22
CA SER A 247 12.87 32.51 26.81
C SER A 247 11.55 31.76 26.67
N PHE A 248 11.28 31.14 25.52
CA PHE A 248 10.07 30.34 25.30
C PHE A 248 10.06 29.07 26.15
N VAL A 249 11.21 28.39 26.22
CA VAL A 249 11.46 27.22 27.07
C VAL A 249 11.25 27.57 28.55
N ARG A 250 11.64 28.77 29.00
CA ARG A 250 11.35 29.24 30.37
C ARG A 250 9.87 29.50 30.62
N ILE A 251 9.14 30.05 29.64
CA ILE A 251 7.70 30.31 29.78
C ILE A 251 6.93 28.99 29.95
N VAL A 252 7.21 27.98 29.12
CA VAL A 252 6.53 26.68 29.23
C VAL A 252 6.88 25.93 30.51
N MET A 253 8.08 26.12 31.05
CA MET A 253 8.54 25.53 32.31
C MET A 253 7.88 26.14 33.55
N HIS A 254 7.57 27.44 33.52
CA HIS A 254 7.21 28.16 34.75
C HIS A 254 5.75 27.85 35.16
N PRO A 255 5.50 27.22 36.32
CA PRO A 255 4.17 26.72 36.68
C PRO A 255 3.14 27.84 36.94
N TYR A 256 3.62 29.04 37.28
CA TYR A 256 2.79 30.23 37.54
C TYR A 256 2.54 31.09 36.30
N ASP A 257 3.12 30.73 35.15
CA ASP A 257 2.76 31.41 33.91
C ASP A 257 1.41 30.89 33.41
N ASP A 258 0.69 31.79 32.75
CA ASP A 258 -0.68 31.54 32.29
C ASP A 258 -0.76 30.26 31.44
N VAL A 259 -1.79 29.45 31.68
CA VAL A 259 -1.93 28.14 31.04
C VAL A 259 -2.12 28.28 29.53
N THR A 260 -2.93 29.26 29.10
CA THR A 260 -3.21 29.50 27.68
C THR A 260 -1.98 30.03 26.95
N LEU A 261 -1.16 30.87 27.61
CA LEU A 261 0.13 31.29 27.07
C LEU A 261 1.09 30.11 26.92
N ARG A 262 1.21 29.25 27.94
CA ARG A 262 2.06 28.05 27.85
C ARG A 262 1.63 27.12 26.73
N TRP A 263 0.32 26.93 26.56
CA TRP A 263 -0.26 26.17 25.46
C TRP A 263 0.08 26.77 24.09
N ALA A 264 -0.11 28.08 23.91
CA ALA A 264 0.18 28.75 22.64
C ALA A 264 1.68 28.66 22.27
N VAL A 265 2.56 28.81 23.26
CA VAL A 265 4.00 28.64 23.08
C VAL A 265 4.35 27.18 22.75
N TRP A 266 3.77 26.19 23.45
CA TRP A 266 3.96 24.77 23.12
C TRP A 266 3.53 24.44 21.69
N ASN A 267 2.40 24.98 21.23
CA ASN A 267 1.93 24.78 19.85
C ASN A 267 2.93 25.34 18.83
N PHE A 268 3.45 26.56 19.07
CA PHE A 268 4.49 27.14 18.21
C PHE A 268 5.77 26.30 18.21
N ILE A 269 6.27 25.90 19.39
CA ILE A 269 7.47 25.05 19.50
C ILE A 269 7.27 23.74 18.73
N THR A 270 6.12 23.10 18.91
CA THR A 270 5.79 21.83 18.26
C THR A 270 5.77 21.96 16.74
N LEU A 271 5.10 23.00 16.20
CA LEU A 271 5.07 23.24 14.76
C LEU A 271 6.45 23.60 14.20
N ALA A 272 7.24 24.39 14.93
CA ALA A 272 8.59 24.74 14.53
C ALA A 272 9.50 23.50 14.44
N VAL A 273 9.32 22.51 15.32
CA VAL A 273 10.05 21.23 15.21
C VAL A 273 9.61 20.41 13.99
N ASP A 274 8.32 20.37 13.69
CA ASP A 274 7.77 19.64 12.53
C ASP A 274 8.20 20.27 11.18
N LYS A 275 8.17 21.61 11.09
CA LYS A 275 8.28 22.32 9.80
C LYS A 275 9.58 23.09 9.57
N GLU A 276 10.34 23.46 10.61
CA GLU A 276 11.59 24.24 10.47
C GLU A 276 12.81 23.51 11.05
N PRO A 277 13.63 22.82 10.23
CA PRO A 277 14.76 22.01 10.72
C PRO A 277 15.79 22.77 11.58
N ALA A 278 15.99 24.06 11.31
CA ALA A 278 16.94 24.89 12.04
C ALA A 278 16.43 25.24 13.46
N LEU A 279 15.16 25.64 13.60
CA LEU A 279 14.53 25.82 14.91
C LEU A 279 14.33 24.49 15.63
N ALA A 280 14.01 23.42 14.89
CA ALA A 280 13.87 22.07 15.43
C ALA A 280 15.14 21.64 16.19
N ASN A 281 16.30 21.76 15.54
CA ASN A 281 17.58 21.47 16.17
C ASN A 281 17.80 22.31 17.42
N LEU A 282 17.44 23.58 17.40
CA LEU A 282 17.66 24.48 18.53
C LEU A 282 16.75 24.18 19.72
N PHE A 283 15.46 23.88 19.50
CA PHE A 283 14.53 23.45 20.55
C PHE A 283 14.89 22.08 21.14
N VAL A 284 15.39 21.14 20.31
CA VAL A 284 15.74 19.79 20.75
C VAL A 284 17.10 19.73 21.44
N THR A 285 18.13 20.36 20.87
CA THR A 285 19.52 20.29 21.36
C THR A 285 19.93 21.46 22.25
N GLY A 286 19.27 22.61 22.16
CA GLY A 286 19.60 23.81 22.93
C GLY A 286 20.70 24.69 22.34
N HIS A 287 21.22 24.39 21.14
CA HIS A 287 22.30 25.18 20.48
C HIS A 287 22.19 25.17 18.94
N VAL A 288 22.76 26.20 18.27
CA VAL A 288 22.90 26.21 16.80
C VAL A 288 24.08 25.33 16.38
N TYR A 289 23.81 24.24 15.64
CA TYR A 289 24.90 23.47 15.01
C TYR A 289 25.43 24.21 13.76
N THR A 290 26.64 24.77 13.84
CA THR A 290 27.36 25.26 12.66
C THR A 290 28.41 24.22 12.24
N PRO A 291 28.30 23.60 11.06
CA PRO A 291 29.37 22.74 10.56
C PRO A 291 30.61 23.61 10.29
N SER A 292 31.66 23.43 11.08
CA SER A 292 32.93 24.15 10.89
C SER A 292 33.53 23.85 9.52
N ILE A 293 33.62 24.86 8.67
CA ILE A 293 34.20 24.80 7.30
C ILE A 293 35.74 24.77 7.33
N LYS A 294 36.41 24.72 8.50
CA LYS A 294 37.87 24.58 8.55
C LYS A 294 38.29 23.18 8.98
N GLY A 295 38.71 22.42 7.97
CA GLY A 295 39.36 21.12 8.15
C GLY A 295 40.62 21.20 9.02
N LYS A 296 40.81 20.15 9.81
CA LYS A 296 42.01 19.79 10.58
C LYS A 296 42.53 20.88 11.53
N GLU A 297 42.00 20.91 12.74
CA GLU A 297 42.82 21.10 13.94
C GLU A 297 42.35 20.15 15.04
N LYS A 298 43.29 19.34 15.50
CA LYS A 298 43.16 18.37 16.60
C LYS A 298 43.09 19.10 17.94
N ASP A 299 42.26 18.57 18.83
CA ASP A 299 42.46 18.47 20.28
C ASP A 299 43.16 19.65 20.96
N LYS A 300 42.37 20.62 21.47
CA LYS A 300 42.62 21.40 22.72
C LYS A 300 41.68 22.62 22.86
N ALA A 301 40.36 22.41 22.87
CA ALA A 301 39.42 23.46 23.25
C ALA A 301 38.17 22.95 24.00
N GLU A 302 38.23 21.77 24.64
CA GLU A 302 37.06 21.18 25.33
C GLU A 302 37.02 21.39 26.86
N ASP A 303 37.94 22.15 27.48
CA ASP A 303 38.07 22.14 28.95
C ASP A 303 37.70 23.45 29.69
N LYS A 304 36.86 24.34 29.09
CA LYS A 304 36.46 25.58 29.81
C LYS A 304 34.99 25.98 29.87
N ASP A 305 34.04 25.28 29.24
CA ASP A 305 32.60 25.58 29.40
C ASP A 305 31.72 24.33 29.61
N ALA A 306 32.26 23.26 30.17
CA ALA A 306 31.51 22.01 30.46
C ALA A 306 30.52 22.11 31.64
N ASN A 307 30.15 23.32 32.11
CA ASN A 307 29.36 23.51 33.33
C ASN A 307 28.04 24.29 33.17
N SER A 308 27.63 24.69 31.96
CA SER A 308 26.24 25.07 31.71
C SER A 308 25.50 23.87 31.11
N LYS A 309 24.73 23.14 31.92
CA LYS A 309 23.66 22.28 31.38
C LYS A 309 22.73 23.18 30.57
N HIS A 310 22.86 23.15 29.24
CA HIS A 310 21.98 23.89 28.36
C HIS A 310 20.56 23.31 28.47
N ILE A 311 19.59 24.17 28.71
CA ILE A 311 18.19 23.81 28.94
C ILE A 311 17.51 23.76 27.57
N SER A 312 17.11 22.58 27.10
CA SER A 312 16.37 22.42 25.84
C SER A 312 14.90 22.11 26.11
N ALA A 313 14.04 22.32 25.10
CA ALA A 313 12.62 21.95 25.22
C ALA A 313 12.47 20.44 25.46
N LEU A 314 13.34 19.61 24.87
CA LEU A 314 13.38 18.17 25.10
C LEU A 314 13.74 17.82 26.56
N SER A 315 14.78 18.42 27.13
CA SER A 315 15.16 18.13 28.53
C SER A 315 14.06 18.56 29.50
N ILE A 316 13.47 19.75 29.30
CA ILE A 316 12.34 20.21 30.12
C ILE A 316 11.15 19.28 29.99
N SER A 317 10.85 18.81 28.78
CA SER A 317 9.70 17.94 28.57
C SER A 317 9.82 16.64 29.35
N ILE A 318 11.02 16.07 29.40
CA ILE A 318 11.32 14.85 30.15
C ILE A 318 11.23 15.12 31.65
N ASP A 319 11.78 16.24 32.13
CA ASP A 319 11.72 16.63 33.55
C ASP A 319 10.26 16.87 34.02
N MET A 320 9.44 17.55 33.20
CA MET A 320 8.02 17.77 33.48
C MET A 320 7.21 16.47 33.49
N LEU A 321 7.62 15.47 32.69
CA LEU A 321 6.96 14.17 32.65
C LEU A 321 7.15 13.38 33.96
N GLU A 322 8.15 13.68 34.78
CA GLU A 322 8.29 13.04 36.11
C GLU A 322 7.11 13.37 37.04
N GLN A 323 6.44 14.51 36.81
CA GLN A 323 5.28 15.00 37.57
C GLN A 323 3.97 14.85 36.78
N TRP A 324 3.92 13.91 35.82
CA TRP A 324 2.76 13.77 34.92
C TRP A 324 1.44 13.53 35.66
N LYS A 325 1.43 12.88 36.83
CA LYS A 325 0.21 12.65 37.62
C LYS A 325 -0.41 13.95 38.14
N ASP A 326 0.44 14.87 38.59
CA ASP A 326 -0.03 16.18 39.04
C ASP A 326 -0.60 16.99 37.85
N LEU A 327 0.05 16.90 36.69
CA LEU A 327 -0.43 17.52 35.46
C LEU A 327 -1.71 16.85 34.95
N TRP A 328 -1.85 15.53 35.08
CA TRP A 328 -3.04 14.76 34.66
C TRP A 328 -4.31 15.21 35.41
N GLU A 329 -4.17 15.54 36.69
CA GLU A 329 -5.29 16.02 37.52
C GLU A 329 -5.48 17.54 37.46
N LEU A 330 -4.40 18.32 37.52
CA LEU A 330 -4.49 19.78 37.69
C LEU A 330 -4.46 20.54 36.36
N ASN A 331 -3.83 20.01 35.32
CA ASN A 331 -3.66 20.70 34.04
C ASN A 331 -3.43 19.73 32.86
N PRO A 332 -4.47 18.99 32.43
CA PRO A 332 -4.35 18.01 31.34
C PRO A 332 -4.01 18.68 29.99
N LEU A 333 -4.36 19.96 29.79
CA LEU A 333 -4.03 20.70 28.57
C LEU A 333 -2.50 20.86 28.40
N ALA A 334 -1.81 21.21 29.48
CA ALA A 334 -0.36 21.32 29.48
C ALA A 334 0.31 19.96 29.21
N LEU A 335 -0.17 18.87 29.81
CA LEU A 335 0.35 17.52 29.57
C LEU A 335 0.09 17.04 28.14
N ALA A 336 -1.09 17.31 27.57
CA ALA A 336 -1.40 16.99 26.17
C ALA A 336 -0.45 17.71 25.21
N SER A 337 -0.20 19.01 25.46
CA SER A 337 0.72 19.83 24.65
C SER A 337 2.16 19.31 24.73
N LEU A 338 2.62 18.93 25.93
CA LEU A 338 3.91 18.31 26.18
C LEU A 338 4.09 16.99 25.42
N MET A 339 3.08 16.12 25.52
CA MET A 339 3.08 14.80 24.88
C MET A 339 3.04 14.89 23.36
N ARG A 340 2.31 15.88 22.83
CA ARG A 340 2.29 16.17 21.40
C ARG A 340 3.67 16.64 20.90
N PHE A 341 4.34 17.52 21.64
CA PHE A 341 5.72 17.92 21.32
C PHE A 341 6.65 16.70 21.27
N LEU A 342 6.63 15.85 22.30
CA LEU A 342 7.44 14.62 22.34
C LEU A 342 7.11 13.70 21.16
N ASN A 343 5.83 13.54 20.80
CA ASN A 343 5.43 12.75 19.64
C ASN A 343 6.09 13.25 18.35
N ILE A 344 6.02 14.56 18.07
CA ILE A 344 6.66 15.16 16.88
C ILE A 344 8.18 14.98 16.89
N VAL A 345 8.85 15.15 18.03
CA VAL A 345 10.30 14.90 18.13
C VAL A 345 10.66 13.46 17.73
N TRP A 346 9.82 12.48 18.07
CA TRP A 346 10.02 11.09 17.68
C TRP A 346 9.65 10.81 16.22
N GLU A 347 8.66 11.51 15.65
CA GLU A 347 8.37 11.44 14.21
C GLU A 347 9.59 11.85 13.38
N HIS A 348 10.32 12.88 13.84
CA HIS A 348 11.59 13.34 13.28
C HIS A 348 12.83 12.70 13.95
N GLY A 349 12.67 11.55 14.61
CA GLY A 349 13.74 10.97 15.43
C GLY A 349 15.02 10.59 14.65
N HIS A 350 14.94 10.44 13.33
CA HIS A 350 16.11 10.23 12.46
C HIS A 350 17.01 11.46 12.40
N GLU A 351 16.43 12.67 12.41
CA GLU A 351 17.13 13.95 12.33
C GLU A 351 17.83 14.27 13.65
N HIS A 352 17.21 13.91 14.78
CA HIS A 352 17.70 14.22 16.13
C HIS A 352 18.31 13.01 16.86
N LYS A 353 18.85 12.04 16.12
CA LYS A 353 19.35 10.76 16.67
C LYS A 353 20.31 10.95 17.85
N ALA A 354 21.25 11.89 17.77
CA ALA A 354 22.24 12.13 18.82
C ALA A 354 21.62 12.58 20.14
N ALA A 355 20.62 13.46 20.09
CA ALA A 355 19.91 13.97 21.26
C ALA A 355 19.02 12.89 21.90
N LEU A 356 18.38 12.05 21.08
CA LEU A 356 17.48 11.01 21.55
C LEU A 356 18.18 9.78 22.13
N LEU A 357 19.45 9.51 21.78
CA LEU A 357 20.15 8.29 22.21
C LEU A 357 20.17 8.11 23.75
N SER A 358 20.42 9.18 24.50
CA SER A 358 20.44 9.13 25.97
C SER A 358 19.06 8.84 26.55
N VAL A 359 18.02 9.47 25.99
CA VAL A 359 16.62 9.30 26.41
C VAL A 359 16.12 7.89 26.09
N ARG A 360 16.44 7.38 24.89
CA ARG A 360 16.04 6.04 24.45
C ARG A 360 16.63 4.92 25.31
N GLN A 361 17.80 5.14 25.90
CA GLN A 361 18.43 4.19 26.84
C GLN A 361 17.89 4.30 28.26
N ASN A 362 17.15 5.37 28.59
CA ASN A 362 16.59 5.58 29.92
C ASN A 362 15.35 4.71 30.13
N LYS A 363 15.46 3.68 30.97
CA LYS A 363 14.32 2.81 31.30
C LYS A 363 13.19 3.56 32.01
N ALA A 364 13.51 4.49 32.92
CA ALA A 364 12.51 5.20 33.71
C ALA A 364 11.55 6.02 32.82
N PHE A 365 12.06 6.59 31.73
CA PHE A 365 11.25 7.31 30.75
C PHE A 365 10.18 6.40 30.12
N TRP A 366 10.56 5.19 29.71
CA TRP A 366 9.62 4.22 29.12
C TRP A 366 8.62 3.67 30.14
N ASP A 367 9.05 3.49 31.39
CA ASP A 367 8.17 3.10 32.49
C ASP A 367 7.11 4.18 32.76
N LEU A 368 7.47 5.48 32.69
CA LEU A 368 6.52 6.60 32.79
C LEU A 368 5.49 6.59 31.66
N LEU A 369 5.92 6.44 30.40
CA LEU A 369 5.01 6.36 29.26
C LEU A 369 4.05 5.16 29.37
N THR A 370 4.56 4.01 29.83
CA THR A 370 3.73 2.83 30.05
C THR A 370 2.73 3.06 31.19
N ALA A 371 3.11 3.77 32.25
CA ALA A 371 2.20 4.14 33.33
C ALA A 371 1.08 5.05 32.84
N ILE A 372 1.36 6.04 32.00
CA ILE A 372 0.35 6.90 31.36
C ILE A 372 -0.63 6.08 30.52
N ILE A 373 -0.13 5.10 29.76
CA ILE A 373 -0.98 4.22 28.94
C ILE A 373 -1.90 3.35 29.80
N LYS A 374 -1.44 2.90 30.97
CA LYS A 374 -2.23 2.09 31.90
C LYS A 374 -3.20 2.90 32.76
N GLU A 375 -3.05 4.22 32.83
CA GLU A 375 -3.94 5.05 33.64
C GLU A 375 -5.38 4.99 33.11
N GLU A 376 -6.34 4.81 34.02
CA GLU A 376 -7.75 4.67 33.69
C GLU A 376 -8.35 6.03 33.29
N LEU A 377 -9.08 6.08 32.18
CA LEU A 377 -9.79 7.30 31.76
C LEU A 377 -11.11 7.54 32.52
N GLY A 378 -11.65 6.51 33.17
CA GLY A 378 -13.00 6.52 33.71
C GLY A 378 -14.09 6.37 32.63
N PRO A 379 -15.38 6.43 33.02
CA PRO A 379 -16.49 6.35 32.08
C PRO A 379 -16.52 7.57 31.15
N VAL A 380 -16.97 7.36 29.90
CA VAL A 380 -17.18 8.44 28.95
C VAL A 380 -18.22 9.42 29.51
N PRO A 381 -17.94 10.74 29.57
CA PRO A 381 -18.89 11.75 30.04
C PRO A 381 -20.14 11.81 29.13
N ASP A 382 -21.24 12.33 29.66
CA ASP A 382 -22.38 12.73 28.83
C ASP A 382 -21.99 13.92 27.93
N TYR A 383 -22.74 14.10 26.84
CA TYR A 383 -22.56 15.17 25.86
C TYR A 383 -23.84 15.95 25.58
N ILE A 384 -24.96 15.66 26.26
CA ILE A 384 -26.21 16.42 26.13
C ILE A 384 -26.31 17.43 27.27
N PRO A 385 -26.04 18.73 27.04
CA PRO A 385 -26.00 19.71 28.11
C PRO A 385 -27.42 20.07 28.58
N GLU A 386 -27.60 20.18 29.90
CA GLU A 386 -28.87 20.57 30.49
C GLU A 386 -28.95 22.09 30.68
N THR A 387 -27.84 22.67 31.15
CA THR A 387 -27.76 24.07 31.57
C THR A 387 -26.49 24.76 31.07
N PHE A 388 -26.54 26.10 31.04
CA PHE A 388 -25.37 26.93 30.79
C PHE A 388 -24.91 27.61 32.08
N GLN A 389 -23.60 27.69 32.26
CA GLN A 389 -22.92 28.34 33.38
C GLN A 389 -22.04 29.47 32.85
N ILE A 390 -21.88 30.54 33.63
CA ILE A 390 -20.99 31.65 33.25
C ILE A 390 -19.71 31.50 34.07
N ILE A 391 -18.60 31.20 33.40
CA ILE A 391 -17.27 31.03 34.00
C ILE A 391 -16.36 32.07 33.34
N GLU A 392 -15.67 32.87 34.15
CA GLU A 392 -14.74 33.93 33.68
C GLU A 392 -15.32 34.97 32.68
N GLY A 393 -16.66 35.07 32.61
CA GLY A 393 -17.35 36.00 31.71
C GLY A 393 -17.80 35.37 30.38
N GLU A 394 -17.47 34.10 30.15
CA GLU A 394 -17.91 33.31 29.01
C GLU A 394 -18.98 32.30 29.41
N GLN A 395 -19.87 31.97 28.47
CA GLN A 395 -20.98 31.04 28.69
C GLN A 395 -20.56 29.64 28.24
N HIS A 396 -20.42 28.73 29.20
CA HIS A 396 -20.08 27.32 28.96
C HIS A 396 -21.26 26.42 29.27
N SER A 397 -21.31 25.26 28.62
CA SER A 397 -22.20 24.19 29.03
C SER A 397 -21.75 23.56 30.35
N ASP A 398 -22.68 22.98 31.09
CA ASP A 398 -22.40 22.23 32.32
C ASP A 398 -21.49 21.01 32.13
N LEU A 399 -21.33 20.54 30.89
CA LEU A 399 -20.52 19.38 30.52
C LEU A 399 -19.17 19.75 29.87
N HIS A 400 -18.89 21.04 29.65
CA HIS A 400 -17.68 21.54 28.99
C HIS A 400 -16.39 20.94 29.58
N ASP A 401 -16.17 21.14 30.89
CA ASP A 401 -14.95 20.73 31.58
C ASP A 401 -14.79 19.20 31.57
N ALA A 402 -15.89 18.47 31.83
CA ALA A 402 -15.86 17.01 31.89
C ALA A 402 -15.46 16.39 30.54
N VAL A 403 -16.03 16.88 29.44
CA VAL A 403 -15.72 16.44 28.08
C VAL A 403 -14.31 16.86 27.65
N SER A 404 -13.92 18.11 27.95
CA SER A 404 -12.60 18.63 27.62
C SER A 404 -11.49 17.84 28.32
N VAL A 405 -11.60 17.65 29.64
CA VAL A 405 -10.63 16.87 30.44
C VAL A 405 -10.54 15.43 29.96
N HIS A 406 -11.66 14.75 29.73
CA HIS A 406 -11.66 13.37 29.23
C HIS A 406 -11.00 13.27 27.84
N SER A 407 -11.31 14.20 26.92
CA SER A 407 -10.74 14.24 25.57
C SER A 407 -9.23 14.48 25.61
N LEU A 408 -8.76 15.40 26.46
CA LEU A 408 -7.33 15.68 26.65
C LEU A 408 -6.58 14.47 27.22
N ARG A 409 -7.12 13.80 28.24
CA ARG A 409 -6.56 12.55 28.81
C ARG A 409 -6.47 11.43 27.78
N THR A 410 -7.50 11.30 26.93
CA THR A 410 -7.51 10.35 25.81
C THR A 410 -6.38 10.62 24.81
N ILE A 411 -6.18 11.89 24.42
CA ILE A 411 -5.10 12.31 23.51
C ILE A 411 -3.70 12.14 24.14
N ILE A 412 -3.56 12.34 25.44
CA ILE A 412 -2.30 12.06 26.15
C ILE A 412 -1.91 10.59 25.99
N LYS A 413 -2.86 9.66 26.17
CA LYS A 413 -2.63 8.21 25.95
C LYS A 413 -2.29 7.92 24.48
N SER A 414 -3.00 8.53 23.53
CA SER A 414 -2.72 8.33 22.10
C SER A 414 -1.29 8.75 21.72
N HIS A 415 -0.83 9.90 22.21
CA HIS A 415 0.55 10.34 21.99
C HIS A 415 1.58 9.41 22.65
N ALA A 416 1.34 8.91 23.87
CA ALA A 416 2.23 7.96 24.53
C ALA A 416 2.41 6.67 23.70
N LEU A 417 1.31 6.11 23.18
CA LEU A 417 1.31 4.93 22.31
C LEU A 417 2.10 5.17 21.01
N ASN A 418 1.89 6.34 20.37
CA ASN A 418 2.61 6.69 19.15
C ASN A 418 4.11 6.82 19.39
N ILE A 419 4.54 7.46 20.47
CA ILE A 419 5.98 7.60 20.82
C ILE A 419 6.64 6.22 20.96
N ILE A 420 5.98 5.27 21.64
CA ILE A 420 6.49 3.89 21.76
C ILE A 420 6.55 3.23 20.37
N GLY A 421 5.48 3.32 19.57
CA GLY A 421 5.45 2.76 18.21
C GLY A 421 6.55 3.32 17.30
N LEU A 422 6.76 4.64 17.34
CA LEU A 422 7.79 5.35 16.58
C LEU A 422 9.19 4.88 16.97
N ASP A 423 9.46 4.73 18.26
CA ASP A 423 10.74 4.23 18.74
C ASP A 423 11.03 2.79 18.30
N VAL A 424 10.01 1.92 18.38
CA VAL A 424 10.09 0.52 17.92
C VAL A 424 10.40 0.47 16.42
N ARG A 425 9.71 1.28 15.61
CA ARG A 425 9.98 1.41 14.17
C ARG A 425 11.41 1.86 13.89
N MET A 426 11.89 2.89 14.60
CA MET A 426 13.25 3.39 14.46
C MET A 426 14.31 2.35 14.86
N ALA A 427 14.06 1.56 15.91
CA ALA A 427 14.96 0.49 16.33
C ALA A 427 15.04 -0.62 15.27
N PHE A 428 13.91 -1.00 14.67
CA PHE A 428 13.86 -1.99 13.61
C PHE A 428 14.64 -1.54 12.36
N GLN A 429 14.42 -0.30 11.90
CA GLN A 429 15.14 0.26 10.75
C GLN A 429 16.65 0.37 10.98
N ALA A 430 17.08 0.63 12.22
CA ALA A 430 18.50 0.71 12.56
C ALA A 430 19.22 -0.65 12.58
N GLN A 431 18.49 -1.76 12.75
CA GLN A 431 19.08 -3.12 12.84
C GLN A 431 19.33 -3.75 11.47
N GLY A 432 18.57 -3.36 10.44
CA GLY A 432 18.65 -3.97 9.11
C GLY A 432 18.32 -5.47 9.10
N ASP A 433 18.52 -6.14 7.97
CA ASP A 433 18.13 -7.55 7.73
C ASP A 433 18.99 -8.60 8.46
N LYS A 434 19.66 -8.21 9.56
CA LYS A 434 20.48 -9.12 10.37
C LYS A 434 19.56 -9.90 11.31
N GLY A 435 19.38 -11.18 11.01
CA GLY A 435 18.34 -12.12 11.50
C GLY A 435 18.21 -12.42 13.00
N ALA A 436 18.48 -11.48 13.91
CA ALA A 436 18.03 -11.53 15.30
C ALA A 436 17.72 -10.10 15.79
N SER A 437 16.44 -9.72 15.74
CA SER A 437 16.00 -8.39 16.18
C SER A 437 16.17 -8.26 17.70
N THR A 438 17.09 -7.38 18.14
CA THR A 438 17.21 -7.06 19.56
C THR A 438 16.02 -6.21 19.96
N LYS A 439 15.28 -6.65 20.98
CA LYS A 439 14.10 -5.94 21.48
C LYS A 439 14.50 -4.55 22.02
N PRO A 440 13.90 -3.45 21.53
CA PRO A 440 14.23 -2.12 22.04
C PRO A 440 13.70 -1.92 23.47
N PRO A 441 14.31 -1.02 24.28
CA PRO A 441 13.84 -0.70 25.63
C PRO A 441 12.38 -0.25 25.69
N SER A 442 11.92 0.50 24.69
CA SER A 442 10.53 0.92 24.52
C SER A 442 9.56 -0.26 24.42
N TYR A 443 9.88 -1.27 23.62
CA TYR A 443 9.10 -2.51 23.55
C TYR A 443 9.13 -3.29 24.87
N LEU A 444 10.30 -3.38 25.52
CA LEU A 444 10.44 -4.12 26.77
C LEU A 444 9.57 -3.53 27.90
N ALA A 445 9.39 -2.21 27.93
CA ALA A 445 8.54 -1.54 28.91
C ALA A 445 7.06 -1.88 28.75
N ILE A 446 6.53 -1.92 27.51
CA ILE A 446 5.12 -2.22 27.23
C ILE A 446 4.83 -3.73 27.07
N GLN A 447 5.86 -4.57 27.02
CA GLN A 447 5.72 -6.00 26.74
C GLN A 447 4.76 -6.70 27.72
N GLU A 448 4.82 -6.38 29.01
CA GLU A 448 3.96 -6.97 30.04
C GLU A 448 2.48 -6.62 29.79
N THR A 449 2.20 -5.37 29.45
CA THR A 449 0.85 -4.90 29.10
C THR A 449 0.29 -5.65 27.88
N LEU A 450 1.11 -5.85 26.85
CA LEU A 450 0.71 -6.58 25.63
C LEU A 450 0.53 -8.10 25.85
N GLN A 451 1.09 -8.64 26.94
CA GLN A 451 1.01 -10.05 27.28
C GLN A 451 -0.05 -10.35 28.36
N SER A 452 -0.48 -9.34 29.12
CA SER A 452 -1.59 -9.43 30.06
C SER A 452 -2.92 -9.48 29.32
N THR A 453 -3.71 -10.52 29.57
CA THR A 453 -5.06 -10.65 28.98
C THR A 453 -5.99 -9.55 29.46
N ASP A 454 -5.97 -9.24 30.75
CA ASP A 454 -6.87 -8.27 31.37
C ASP A 454 -6.52 -6.84 30.91
N ASP A 455 -5.26 -6.42 31.09
CA ASP A 455 -4.81 -5.08 30.67
C ASP A 455 -5.07 -4.82 29.18
N LEU A 456 -4.74 -5.79 28.31
CA LEU A 456 -4.92 -5.61 26.87
C LEU A 456 -6.40 -5.55 26.49
N THR A 457 -7.26 -6.31 27.18
CA THR A 457 -8.70 -6.30 26.92
C THR A 457 -9.33 -4.96 27.29
N ASP A 458 -8.99 -4.44 28.46
CA ASP A 458 -9.51 -3.17 28.95
C ASP A 458 -9.02 -2.01 28.08
N LEU A 459 -7.73 -1.96 27.75
CA LEU A 459 -7.14 -0.89 26.94
C LEU A 459 -7.62 -0.88 25.49
N ILE A 460 -7.80 -2.06 24.87
CA ILE A 460 -8.37 -2.15 23.52
C ILE A 460 -9.88 -1.88 23.55
N GLY A 461 -10.58 -2.29 24.60
CA GLY A 461 -11.98 -1.95 24.82
C GLY A 461 -12.21 -0.44 24.95
N GLU A 462 -11.34 0.24 25.70
CA GLU A 462 -11.30 1.71 25.81
C GLU A 462 -11.09 2.34 24.42
N ALA A 463 -10.12 1.85 23.64
CA ALA A 463 -9.81 2.34 22.30
C ALA A 463 -10.89 2.02 21.24
N ALA A 464 -11.73 1.01 21.47
CA ALA A 464 -12.79 0.59 20.56
C ALA A 464 -14.17 1.20 20.86
N SER A 465 -14.25 2.09 21.86
CA SER A 465 -15.50 2.66 22.37
C SER A 465 -16.32 3.42 21.32
N ARG A 466 -17.63 3.54 21.55
CA ARG A 466 -18.63 4.02 20.57
C ARG A 466 -19.11 5.43 20.90
N THR A 467 -18.24 6.44 20.83
CA THR A 467 -18.56 7.81 21.29
C THR A 467 -19.39 8.64 20.31
N TYR A 468 -19.27 8.45 18.99
CA TYR A 468 -19.92 9.31 17.99
C TYR A 468 -21.43 9.05 17.82
N ASP A 469 -22.26 10.09 17.88
CA ASP A 469 -23.70 10.03 17.64
C ASP A 469 -24.11 10.95 16.46
N PRO A 470 -24.41 10.40 15.27
CA PRO A 470 -24.85 11.22 14.13
C PRO A 470 -26.26 11.79 14.30
N SER A 471 -27.09 11.22 15.19
CA SER A 471 -28.48 11.66 15.34
C SER A 471 -28.60 13.11 15.86
N LEU A 472 -27.56 13.59 16.56
CA LEU A 472 -27.48 14.99 17.03
C LEU A 472 -27.52 15.98 15.87
N SER A 473 -26.80 15.69 14.78
CA SER A 473 -26.76 16.52 13.59
C SER A 473 -28.09 16.46 12.84
N ASP A 474 -28.66 15.27 12.67
CA ASP A 474 -29.97 15.08 12.01
C ASP A 474 -31.09 15.84 12.77
N ASP A 475 -31.08 15.74 14.09
CA ASP A 475 -31.99 16.45 14.98
C ASP A 475 -31.83 17.97 14.87
N PHE A 476 -30.58 18.46 14.85
CA PHE A 476 -30.29 19.87 14.73
C PHE A 476 -30.73 20.42 13.37
N ASP A 477 -30.43 19.71 12.28
CA ASP A 477 -30.87 20.07 10.93
C ASP A 477 -32.39 20.10 10.83
N SER A 478 -33.09 19.16 11.47
CA SER A 478 -34.56 19.17 11.52
C SER A 478 -35.13 20.40 12.25
N LEU A 479 -34.47 20.83 13.32
CA LEU A 479 -34.84 22.04 14.07
C LEU A 479 -34.57 23.30 13.23
N LEU A 480 -33.40 23.36 12.58
CA LEU A 480 -33.06 24.46 11.67
C LEU A 480 -34.05 24.55 10.53
N GLN A 481 -34.41 23.45 9.86
CA GLN A 481 -35.40 23.48 8.78
C GLN A 481 -36.78 23.99 9.24
N LYS A 482 -37.17 23.69 10.47
CA LYS A 482 -38.49 24.06 11.02
C LYS A 482 -38.56 25.53 11.47
N HIS A 483 -37.51 26.04 12.11
CA HIS A 483 -37.53 27.36 12.77
C HIS A 483 -36.54 28.36 12.17
N PHE A 484 -35.43 27.91 11.57
CA PHE A 484 -34.29 28.73 11.14
C PHE A 484 -33.74 28.34 9.76
N HIS A 485 -34.62 28.08 8.76
CA HIS A 485 -34.25 27.47 7.47
C HIS A 485 -33.20 28.20 6.62
N ALA A 486 -32.81 29.45 6.95
CA ALA A 486 -31.73 30.16 6.28
C ALA A 486 -30.36 30.00 6.97
N LEU A 487 -30.33 29.47 8.20
CA LEU A 487 -29.10 29.14 8.91
C LEU A 487 -28.61 27.76 8.44
N VAL A 488 -27.35 27.69 8.05
CA VAL A 488 -26.67 26.45 7.66
C VAL A 488 -25.52 26.19 8.63
N LEU A 489 -25.26 24.94 9.00
CA LEU A 489 -24.24 24.60 9.99
C LEU A 489 -22.81 25.00 9.56
N ASP A 490 -22.46 24.83 8.28
CA ASP A 490 -21.16 25.27 7.73
C ASP A 490 -20.89 26.76 7.94
N GLN A 491 -21.96 27.55 7.98
CA GLN A 491 -21.96 28.99 8.09
C GLN A 491 -21.47 29.47 9.48
N VAL A 492 -21.45 28.58 10.48
CA VAL A 492 -20.96 28.83 11.85
C VAL A 492 -19.72 27.98 12.20
N ARG A 493 -19.12 27.33 11.20
CA ARG A 493 -17.95 26.46 11.40
C ARG A 493 -16.71 27.26 11.84
N VAL A 494 -16.01 26.74 12.83
CA VAL A 494 -14.72 27.29 13.29
C VAL A 494 -13.66 27.10 12.21
N GLN A 495 -12.96 28.19 11.91
CA GLN A 495 -11.97 28.24 10.83
C GLN A 495 -10.54 27.93 11.31
N ASP A 496 -10.29 27.77 12.60
CA ASP A 496 -8.94 27.45 13.08
C ASP A 496 -8.53 26.02 12.66
N PRO A 497 -7.23 25.73 12.44
CA PRO A 497 -6.75 24.37 12.18
C PRO A 497 -7.16 23.42 13.31
N MET A 498 -7.56 22.17 13.00
CA MET A 498 -8.05 21.21 14.01
C MET A 498 -7.10 21.05 15.21
N VAL A 499 -5.80 21.17 14.93
CA VAL A 499 -4.70 21.02 15.87
C VAL A 499 -4.62 22.16 16.91
N GLU A 500 -5.21 23.32 16.62
CA GLU A 500 -5.32 24.47 17.53
C GLU A 500 -6.67 24.53 18.25
N ARG A 501 -7.63 23.65 17.91
CA ARG A 501 -8.97 23.74 18.47
C ARG A 501 -9.00 23.14 19.87
N GLU A 502 -9.65 23.85 20.77
CA GLU A 502 -9.89 23.38 22.12
C GLU A 502 -11.07 22.41 22.13
N PHE A 503 -10.94 21.32 22.90
CA PHE A 503 -12.03 20.40 23.12
C PHE A 503 -13.10 21.05 24.02
N GLY A 504 -14.38 20.81 23.72
CA GLY A 504 -15.49 21.38 24.46
C GLY A 504 -16.51 22.08 23.56
N ASP A 505 -17.03 23.20 24.03
CA ASP A 505 -18.20 23.89 23.45
C ASP A 505 -17.94 24.58 22.11
N GLU A 506 -16.68 24.88 21.77
CA GLU A 506 -16.29 25.59 20.55
C GLU A 506 -15.42 24.74 19.59
N PHE A 507 -15.47 23.41 19.73
CA PHE A 507 -14.56 22.52 19.00
C PHE A 507 -14.73 22.54 17.48
N ALA A 508 -15.94 22.43 16.93
CA ALA A 508 -16.18 22.39 15.49
C ALA A 508 -16.95 23.62 14.97
N PHE A 509 -17.89 24.12 15.77
CA PHE A 509 -18.79 25.22 15.44
C PHE A 509 -18.73 26.31 16.52
N SER A 510 -18.82 27.58 16.11
CA SER A 510 -18.77 28.71 17.04
C SER A 510 -20.14 28.92 17.70
N LEU A 511 -20.16 28.85 19.03
CA LEU A 511 -21.35 29.14 19.82
C LEU A 511 -21.68 30.64 19.76
N GLU A 512 -20.67 31.50 19.90
CA GLU A 512 -20.81 32.96 19.82
C GLU A 512 -21.50 33.41 18.53
N LEU A 513 -21.02 32.94 17.37
CA LEU A 513 -21.58 33.32 16.06
C LEU A 513 -23.01 32.80 15.86
N THR A 514 -23.33 31.65 16.45
CA THR A 514 -24.67 31.08 16.41
C THR A 514 -25.64 31.92 17.23
N GLN A 515 -25.25 32.29 18.45
CA GLN A 515 -26.04 33.16 19.32
C GLN A 515 -26.27 34.53 18.67
N GLU A 516 -25.24 35.13 18.06
CA GLU A 516 -25.37 36.42 17.36
C GLU A 516 -26.41 36.36 16.23
N ARG A 517 -26.40 35.29 15.43
CA ARG A 517 -27.34 35.12 14.30
C ARG A 517 -28.76 34.75 14.72
N LEU A 518 -28.92 34.17 15.90
CA LEU A 518 -30.23 33.81 16.45
C LEU A 518 -30.82 34.90 17.36
N GLN A 519 -30.03 35.89 17.77
CA GLN A 519 -30.45 37.02 18.61
C GLN A 519 -31.77 37.66 18.17
N PRO A 520 -32.03 37.90 16.86
CA PRO A 520 -33.29 38.54 16.45
C PRO A 520 -34.55 37.69 16.73
N PHE A 521 -34.40 36.38 16.90
CA PHE A 521 -35.50 35.47 17.19
C PHE A 521 -35.78 35.32 18.68
N GLU A 522 -34.90 35.77 19.58
CA GLU A 522 -35.08 35.64 21.03
C GLU A 522 -36.37 36.28 21.53
N ALA A 523 -36.78 37.40 20.92
CA ALA A 523 -38.01 38.09 21.31
C ALA A 523 -39.28 37.28 20.99
N THR A 524 -39.22 36.39 20.00
CA THR A 524 -40.39 35.71 19.43
C THR A 524 -40.41 34.21 19.79
N ILE A 525 -39.26 33.54 19.77
CA ILE A 525 -39.13 32.09 19.91
C ILE A 525 -37.93 31.72 20.82
N ARG A 526 -37.80 32.40 21.96
CA ARG A 526 -36.69 32.21 22.92
C ARG A 526 -36.37 30.75 23.25
N SER A 527 -37.40 29.95 23.53
CA SER A 527 -37.22 28.55 23.90
C SER A 527 -36.55 27.73 22.80
N GLU A 528 -36.83 28.00 21.53
CA GLU A 528 -36.23 27.25 20.41
C GLU A 528 -34.79 27.70 20.14
N VAL A 529 -34.48 28.98 20.39
CA VAL A 529 -33.09 29.51 20.36
C VAL A 529 -32.24 28.83 21.43
N ASP A 530 -32.75 28.71 22.66
CA ASP A 530 -32.06 28.02 23.76
C ASP A 530 -31.87 26.52 23.46
N ILE A 531 -32.83 25.87 22.79
CA ILE A 531 -32.70 24.48 22.34
C ILE A 531 -31.65 24.35 21.23
N ALA A 532 -31.64 25.28 20.26
CA ALA A 532 -30.66 25.29 19.17
C ALA A 532 -29.23 25.45 19.71
N ALA A 533 -29.00 26.38 20.64
CA ALA A 533 -27.70 26.57 21.28
C ALA A 533 -27.23 25.29 22.01
N ARG A 534 -28.10 24.66 22.81
CA ARG A 534 -27.76 23.41 23.51
C ARG A 534 -27.49 22.24 22.56
N LYS A 535 -28.28 22.10 21.49
CA LYS A 535 -28.04 21.06 20.47
C LYS A 535 -26.71 21.29 19.74
N LEU A 536 -26.34 22.53 19.43
CA LEU A 536 -25.04 22.83 18.84
C LEU A 536 -23.88 22.49 19.79
N CYS A 537 -24.00 22.84 21.08
CA CYS A 537 -23.03 22.43 22.10
C CYS A 537 -22.92 20.89 22.16
N ALA A 538 -24.06 20.17 22.15
CA ALA A 538 -24.04 18.71 22.15
C ALA A 538 -23.26 18.12 20.96
N ILE A 539 -23.41 18.71 19.77
CA ILE A 539 -22.63 18.33 18.58
C ILE A 539 -21.13 18.57 18.82
N ASN A 540 -20.72 19.74 19.32
CA ASN A 540 -19.32 20.05 19.60
C ASN A 540 -18.69 19.14 20.67
N LEU A 541 -19.44 18.84 21.74
CA LEU A 541 -19.02 17.92 22.80
C LEU A 541 -18.87 16.49 22.25
N ASN A 542 -19.84 16.00 21.47
CA ASN A 542 -19.76 14.68 20.86
C ASN A 542 -18.60 14.57 19.85
N LEU A 543 -18.37 15.60 19.03
CA LEU A 543 -17.24 15.66 18.10
C LEU A 543 -15.88 15.71 18.81
N SER A 544 -15.79 16.38 19.97
CA SER A 544 -14.59 16.40 20.80
C SER A 544 -14.22 14.99 21.26
N LEU A 545 -15.19 14.25 21.82
CA LEU A 545 -15.04 12.87 22.26
C LEU A 545 -14.72 11.93 21.08
N ALA A 546 -15.42 12.08 19.95
CA ALA A 546 -15.21 11.24 18.77
C ALA A 546 -13.82 11.43 18.16
N ASN A 547 -13.33 12.67 18.10
CA ASN A 547 -11.99 12.98 17.60
C ASN A 547 -10.91 12.36 18.50
N ALA A 548 -10.98 12.61 19.81
CA ALA A 548 -10.02 12.07 20.77
C ALA A 548 -9.99 10.52 20.76
N GLN A 549 -11.17 9.90 20.73
CA GLN A 549 -11.32 8.46 20.64
C GLN A 549 -10.71 7.89 19.35
N THR A 550 -10.98 8.52 18.21
CA THR A 550 -10.45 8.07 16.91
C THR A 550 -8.92 8.14 16.88
N SER A 551 -8.33 9.18 17.46
CA SER A 551 -6.87 9.28 17.62
C SER A 551 -6.31 8.14 18.49
N LEU A 552 -6.97 7.80 19.60
CA LEU A 552 -6.56 6.67 20.44
C LEU A 552 -6.63 5.32 19.69
N THR A 553 -7.71 5.08 18.94
CA THR A 553 -7.87 3.89 18.08
C THR A 553 -6.72 3.77 17.08
N GLN A 554 -6.39 4.87 16.39
CA GLN A 554 -5.30 4.91 15.40
C GLN A 554 -3.93 4.70 16.03
N SER A 555 -3.69 5.22 17.23
CA SER A 555 -2.43 5.01 17.95
C SER A 555 -2.23 3.55 18.39
N TRP A 556 -3.29 2.87 18.83
CA TRP A 556 -3.25 1.43 19.10
C TRP A 556 -3.00 0.61 17.85
N GLN A 557 -3.71 0.92 16.76
CA GLN A 557 -3.47 0.30 15.46
C GLN A 557 -1.99 0.45 15.06
N TYR A 558 -1.46 1.67 15.12
CA TYR A 558 -0.09 1.97 14.75
C TYR A 558 0.91 1.16 15.59
N LEU A 559 0.77 1.18 16.91
CA LEU A 559 1.63 0.41 17.82
C LEU A 559 1.60 -1.09 17.50
N LEU A 560 0.41 -1.67 17.34
CA LEU A 560 0.23 -3.10 17.07
C LEU A 560 0.97 -3.53 15.79
N ILE A 561 0.88 -2.72 14.73
CA ILE A 561 1.62 -2.95 13.48
C ILE A 561 3.14 -2.92 13.71
N GLN A 562 3.65 -1.97 14.49
CA GLN A 562 5.09 -1.87 14.74
C GLN A 562 5.65 -3.02 15.60
N VAL A 563 4.85 -3.59 16.50
CA VAL A 563 5.30 -4.67 17.39
C VAL A 563 5.14 -6.08 16.80
N VAL A 564 4.55 -6.20 15.60
CA VAL A 564 4.39 -7.49 14.88
C VAL A 564 5.66 -8.36 14.90
N PRO A 565 6.88 -7.85 14.60
CA PRO A 565 8.09 -8.69 14.58
C PRO A 565 8.44 -9.34 15.92
N PHE A 566 7.96 -8.78 17.04
CA PHE A 566 8.29 -9.23 18.39
C PHE A 566 7.16 -10.03 19.07
N LEU A 567 5.91 -9.70 18.75
CA LEU A 567 4.72 -10.30 19.38
C LEU A 567 4.16 -11.47 18.57
N ARG A 568 4.34 -11.48 17.24
CA ARG A 568 3.84 -12.55 16.37
C ARG A 568 4.49 -13.89 16.74
N GLY A 569 3.66 -14.91 16.94
CA GLY A 569 4.11 -16.26 17.29
C GLY A 569 4.31 -16.51 18.79
N VAL A 570 4.05 -15.51 19.66
CA VAL A 570 3.97 -15.73 21.11
C VAL A 570 2.64 -16.43 21.44
N PRO A 571 2.67 -17.70 21.92
CA PRO A 571 1.46 -18.52 22.04
C PRO A 571 0.46 -18.01 23.09
N ALA A 572 0.92 -17.30 24.13
CA ALA A 572 0.06 -16.78 25.18
C ALA A 572 -0.84 -15.61 24.73
N VAL A 573 -0.41 -14.85 23.71
CA VAL A 573 -1.08 -13.60 23.30
C VAL A 573 -2.18 -13.85 22.26
N ARG A 574 -1.98 -14.86 21.40
CA ARG A 574 -2.87 -15.17 20.28
C ARG A 574 -4.34 -15.40 20.71
N PRO A 575 -4.65 -16.18 21.76
CA PRO A 575 -6.04 -16.38 22.19
C PRO A 575 -6.73 -15.07 22.59
N THR A 576 -6.04 -14.21 23.36
CA THR A 576 -6.54 -12.89 23.75
C THR A 576 -6.85 -12.03 22.53
N LEU A 577 -5.94 -11.96 21.55
CA LEU A 577 -6.14 -11.16 20.33
C LEU A 577 -7.31 -11.66 19.48
N LEU A 578 -7.52 -12.98 19.40
CA LEU A 578 -8.67 -13.54 18.67
C LEU A 578 -9.99 -13.26 19.39
N ALA A 579 -10.03 -13.33 20.73
CA ALA A 579 -11.20 -12.94 21.50
C ALA A 579 -11.54 -11.45 21.35
N LEU A 580 -10.52 -10.58 21.33
CA LEU A 580 -10.70 -9.14 21.06
C LEU A 580 -11.18 -8.89 19.63
N ALA A 581 -10.63 -9.61 18.65
CA ALA A 581 -11.06 -9.53 17.26
C ALA A 581 -12.52 -10.00 17.09
N GLU A 582 -12.95 -11.05 17.79
CA GLU A 582 -14.35 -11.46 17.85
C GLU A 582 -15.23 -10.34 18.39
N SER A 583 -14.92 -9.81 19.58
CA SER A 583 -15.70 -8.75 20.23
C SER A 583 -15.82 -7.51 19.34
N LEU A 584 -14.68 -7.01 18.83
CA LEU A 584 -14.64 -5.83 17.95
C LEU A 584 -15.37 -6.06 16.62
N SER A 585 -15.24 -7.25 16.02
CA SER A 585 -15.93 -7.56 14.76
C SER A 585 -17.44 -7.70 14.93
N ALA A 586 -17.92 -8.25 16.05
CA ALA A 586 -19.35 -8.29 16.38
C ALA A 586 -19.91 -6.86 16.48
N ASP A 587 -19.11 -6.01 17.10
CA ASP A 587 -19.41 -4.61 17.31
C ASP A 587 -19.50 -3.78 16.02
N LEU A 588 -18.66 -4.12 15.04
CA LEU A 588 -18.63 -3.53 13.70
C LEU A 588 -19.75 -4.07 12.81
N ALA A 589 -20.03 -5.38 12.90
CA ALA A 589 -21.14 -6.01 12.19
C ALA A 589 -22.49 -5.45 12.62
N GLY A 590 -22.65 -5.15 13.91
CA GLY A 590 -23.86 -4.57 14.50
C GLY A 590 -24.02 -3.05 14.35
N GLU A 591 -23.12 -2.37 13.62
CA GLU A 591 -23.18 -0.92 13.45
C GLU A 591 -24.43 -0.50 12.66
N LYS A 592 -25.16 0.50 13.15
CA LYS A 592 -26.40 0.99 12.53
C LYS A 592 -26.33 2.47 12.13
N ARG A 593 -25.32 3.18 12.64
CA ARG A 593 -25.11 4.60 12.36
C ARG A 593 -24.53 4.77 10.96
N SER A 594 -25.03 5.76 10.23
CA SER A 594 -24.58 6.12 8.88
C SER A 594 -23.95 7.52 8.84
N GLY A 595 -23.46 7.92 7.67
CA GLY A 595 -22.85 9.24 7.45
C GLY A 595 -21.33 9.17 7.30
N ASP A 596 -20.76 10.22 6.72
CA ASP A 596 -19.36 10.25 6.32
C ASP A 596 -18.39 10.21 7.50
N MET A 597 -18.67 10.99 8.55
CA MET A 597 -17.89 10.95 9.79
C MET A 597 -17.92 9.58 10.46
N MET A 598 -19.09 8.92 10.48
CA MET A 598 -19.21 7.57 11.03
C MET A 598 -18.40 6.56 10.20
N ALA A 599 -18.30 6.74 8.89
CA ALA A 599 -17.45 5.89 8.07
C ALA A 599 -15.95 6.08 8.39
N THR A 600 -15.50 7.30 8.70
CA THR A 600 -14.13 7.56 9.18
C THR A 600 -13.85 6.85 10.51
N VAL A 601 -14.79 6.92 11.46
CA VAL A 601 -14.71 6.17 12.74
C VAL A 601 -14.72 4.66 12.48
N HIS A 602 -15.57 4.19 11.56
CA HIS A 602 -15.66 2.79 11.17
C HIS A 602 -14.34 2.29 10.56
N GLN A 603 -13.68 3.10 9.73
CA GLN A 603 -12.39 2.77 9.13
C GLN A 603 -11.28 2.63 10.18
N ALA A 604 -11.23 3.54 11.17
CA ALA A 604 -10.25 3.45 12.25
C ALA A 604 -10.42 2.15 13.06
N ARG A 605 -11.67 1.79 13.38
CA ARG A 605 -12.00 0.55 14.11
C ARG A 605 -11.74 -0.71 13.28
N LEU A 606 -12.04 -0.70 11.97
CA LEU A 606 -11.67 -1.80 11.06
C LEU A 606 -10.16 -1.96 10.96
N SER A 607 -9.42 -0.85 10.94
CA SER A 607 -7.95 -0.88 10.87
C SER A 607 -7.34 -1.45 12.16
N LEU A 608 -7.92 -1.13 13.32
CA LEU A 608 -7.56 -1.76 14.59
C LEU A 608 -7.83 -3.26 14.57
N LEU A 609 -8.99 -3.70 14.06
CA LEU A 609 -9.31 -5.13 13.88
C LEU A 609 -8.26 -5.82 12.99
N LEU A 610 -7.88 -5.22 11.86
CA LEU A 610 -6.84 -5.76 11.00
C LEU A 610 -5.50 -5.88 11.73
N ALA A 611 -5.10 -4.88 12.49
CA ALA A 611 -3.85 -4.90 13.26
C ALA A 611 -3.84 -6.05 14.29
N LEU A 612 -4.95 -6.32 14.98
CA LEU A 612 -5.08 -7.48 15.88
C LEU A 612 -4.86 -8.81 15.13
N LEU A 613 -5.43 -8.94 13.93
CA LEU A 613 -5.28 -10.15 13.10
C LEU A 613 -3.86 -10.32 12.55
N GLU A 614 -3.19 -9.24 12.18
CA GLU A 614 -1.81 -9.27 11.72
C GLU A 614 -0.83 -9.73 12.82
N VAL A 615 -1.10 -9.37 14.06
CA VAL A 615 -0.31 -9.80 15.22
C VAL A 615 -0.62 -11.26 15.58
N ALA A 616 -1.91 -11.64 15.62
CA ALA A 616 -2.31 -13.03 15.89
C ALA A 616 -1.76 -14.01 14.83
N TRP A 617 -1.73 -13.58 13.56
CA TRP A 617 -1.28 -14.29 12.36
C TRP A 617 -1.79 -15.74 12.22
N PHE A 618 -1.13 -16.61 11.47
CA PHE A 618 -1.49 -18.04 11.38
C PHE A 618 -0.65 -18.88 12.33
N ALA A 619 -1.28 -19.85 13.00
CA ALA A 619 -0.61 -20.82 13.88
C ALA A 619 -0.50 -22.21 13.23
N THR A 620 0.51 -22.97 13.64
CA THR A 620 0.73 -24.36 13.20
C THR A 620 -0.19 -25.34 13.94
N VAL A 621 -0.48 -25.06 15.21
CA VAL A 621 -1.41 -25.81 16.07
C VAL A 621 -2.34 -24.80 16.72
N GLU A 622 -3.64 -25.08 16.69
CA GLU A 622 -4.69 -24.22 17.26
C GLU A 622 -5.49 -24.99 18.28
N THR A 623 -5.86 -24.29 19.36
CA THR A 623 -6.76 -24.78 20.40
C THR A 623 -8.22 -24.71 19.95
N LYS A 624 -9.12 -25.41 20.65
CA LYS A 624 -10.55 -25.38 20.32
C LYS A 624 -11.15 -23.98 20.50
N ASP A 625 -10.70 -23.26 21.52
CA ASP A 625 -11.21 -21.93 21.87
C ASP A 625 -10.79 -20.89 20.82
N GLU A 626 -9.54 -20.98 20.31
CA GLU A 626 -9.09 -20.15 19.19
C GLU A 626 -9.91 -20.39 17.92
N ILE A 627 -10.27 -21.65 17.64
CA ILE A 627 -11.12 -21.99 16.49
C ILE A 627 -12.53 -21.40 16.69
N THR A 628 -13.09 -21.43 17.91
CA THR A 628 -14.41 -20.82 18.16
C THR A 628 -14.40 -19.32 17.96
N HIS A 629 -13.42 -18.60 18.54
CA HIS A 629 -13.29 -17.15 18.37
C HIS A 629 -13.11 -16.78 16.89
N PHE A 630 -12.30 -17.55 16.15
CA PHE A 630 -12.11 -17.34 14.73
C PHE A 630 -13.38 -17.57 13.90
N ILE A 631 -14.18 -18.59 14.22
CA ILE A 631 -15.43 -18.84 13.48
C ILE A 631 -16.47 -17.74 13.73
N GLU A 632 -16.55 -17.20 14.94
CA GLU A 632 -17.41 -16.04 15.22
C GLU A 632 -16.93 -14.80 14.46
N LEU A 633 -15.62 -14.54 14.39
CA LEU A 633 -15.06 -13.52 13.49
C LEU A 633 -15.48 -13.73 12.03
N VAL A 634 -15.44 -14.97 11.51
CA VAL A 634 -15.88 -15.29 10.14
C VAL A 634 -17.37 -14.98 9.93
N LYS A 635 -18.22 -15.23 10.94
CA LYS A 635 -19.65 -14.85 10.89
C LYS A 635 -19.82 -13.33 10.94
N ASN A 636 -19.06 -12.64 11.77
CA ASN A 636 -19.13 -11.18 11.90
C ASN A 636 -18.69 -10.47 10.62
N ILE A 637 -17.69 -10.99 9.91
CA ILE A 637 -17.27 -10.43 8.60
C ILE A 637 -18.40 -10.45 7.58
N ARG A 638 -19.21 -11.51 7.55
CA ARG A 638 -20.42 -11.53 6.72
C ARG A 638 -21.37 -10.40 7.11
N GLY A 639 -21.54 -10.13 8.41
CA GLY A 639 -22.32 -9.02 8.92
C GLY A 639 -21.77 -7.64 8.50
N ILE A 640 -20.45 -7.47 8.53
CA ILE A 640 -19.76 -6.25 8.07
C ILE A 640 -19.99 -6.02 6.56
N ILE A 641 -19.83 -7.07 5.73
CA ILE A 641 -20.03 -6.98 4.28
C ILE A 641 -21.48 -6.61 3.93
N LEU A 642 -22.44 -7.16 4.66
CA LEU A 642 -23.88 -6.95 4.45
C LEU A 642 -24.43 -5.71 5.16
N ASN A 643 -23.60 -4.94 5.85
CA ASN A 643 -24.06 -3.80 6.62
C ASN A 643 -24.60 -2.69 5.69
N SER A 644 -25.87 -2.33 5.86
CA SER A 644 -26.50 -1.29 5.04
C SER A 644 -26.11 0.13 5.45
N ALA A 645 -25.83 0.35 6.74
CA ALA A 645 -25.45 1.66 7.27
C ALA A 645 -24.00 2.02 6.88
N GLN A 646 -23.10 1.03 6.97
CA GLN A 646 -21.68 1.12 6.58
C GLN A 646 -21.40 0.19 5.39
N SER A 647 -22.02 0.48 4.25
CA SER A 647 -21.92 -0.39 3.07
C SER A 647 -20.55 -0.30 2.39
N PRO A 648 -19.79 -1.41 2.26
CA PRO A 648 -18.54 -1.43 1.52
C PRO A 648 -18.70 -1.01 0.05
N ALA A 649 -19.86 -1.27 -0.55
CA ALA A 649 -20.17 -0.83 -1.91
C ALA A 649 -20.19 0.70 -2.05
N LYS A 650 -20.71 1.43 -1.04
CA LYS A 650 -20.70 2.91 -1.04
C LYS A 650 -19.28 3.46 -0.92
N SER A 651 -18.46 2.86 -0.06
CA SER A 651 -17.03 3.21 0.08
C SER A 651 -16.27 2.98 -1.22
N PHE A 652 -16.50 1.83 -1.85
CA PHE A 652 -15.87 1.47 -3.12
C PHE A 652 -16.27 2.40 -4.28
N LEU A 653 -17.53 2.83 -4.33
CA LEU A 653 -18.02 3.80 -5.33
C LEU A 653 -17.59 5.26 -5.04
N GLY A 654 -16.80 5.52 -4.00
CA GLY A 654 -16.38 6.88 -3.62
C GLY A 654 -17.54 7.76 -3.13
N GLN A 655 -18.66 7.17 -2.68
CA GLN A 655 -19.80 7.92 -2.11
C GLN A 655 -19.54 8.36 -0.66
N VAL A 656 -18.44 7.88 -0.09
CA VAL A 656 -17.93 8.18 1.25
C VAL A 656 -16.47 8.58 1.08
N THR A 657 -15.98 9.51 1.89
CA THR A 657 -14.62 10.07 1.76
C THR A 657 -13.53 9.03 2.03
N VAL A 658 -13.79 8.04 2.88
CA VAL A 658 -12.84 6.98 3.24
C VAL A 658 -13.05 5.68 2.47
N SER A 659 -11.95 5.10 1.97
CA SER A 659 -11.90 3.84 1.23
C SER A 659 -11.83 2.60 2.14
N PHE A 660 -12.70 2.53 3.15
CA PHE A 660 -12.68 1.45 4.15
C PHE A 660 -12.90 0.04 3.62
N HIS A 661 -13.48 -0.09 2.42
CA HIS A 661 -13.62 -1.37 1.73
C HIS A 661 -12.28 -2.10 1.54
N ARG A 662 -11.15 -1.39 1.41
CA ARG A 662 -9.81 -1.99 1.31
C ARG A 662 -9.46 -2.80 2.56
N THR A 663 -9.71 -2.22 3.73
CA THR A 663 -9.46 -2.89 5.02
C THR A 663 -10.40 -4.08 5.21
N VAL A 664 -11.67 -3.97 4.77
CA VAL A 664 -12.61 -5.11 4.77
C VAL A 664 -12.11 -6.25 3.88
N LEU A 665 -11.60 -5.96 2.69
CA LEU A 665 -11.04 -6.97 1.77
C LEU A 665 -9.79 -7.66 2.36
N GLN A 666 -8.92 -6.92 3.05
CA GLN A 666 -7.75 -7.49 3.74
C GLN A 666 -8.16 -8.44 4.88
N ILE A 667 -9.15 -8.05 5.69
CA ILE A 667 -9.72 -8.91 6.74
C ILE A 667 -10.38 -10.16 6.13
N ALA A 668 -11.13 -10.00 5.04
CA ALA A 668 -11.76 -11.12 4.33
C ALA A 668 -10.70 -12.07 3.75
N TYR A 669 -9.63 -11.55 3.13
CA TYR A 669 -8.50 -12.34 2.65
C TYR A 669 -7.88 -13.17 3.76
N PHE A 670 -7.59 -12.54 4.91
CA PHE A 670 -7.04 -13.23 6.08
C PHE A 670 -7.94 -14.39 6.51
N CYS A 671 -9.24 -14.14 6.65
CA CYS A 671 -10.20 -15.13 7.13
C CYS A 671 -10.40 -16.28 6.15
N ILE A 672 -10.42 -16.01 4.85
CA ILE A 672 -10.56 -17.06 3.82
C ILE A 672 -9.29 -17.92 3.78
N ARG A 673 -8.11 -17.28 3.82
CA ARG A 673 -6.82 -18.00 3.85
C ARG A 673 -6.66 -18.86 5.11
N HIS A 674 -7.09 -18.38 6.27
CA HIS A 674 -7.06 -19.17 7.50
C HIS A 674 -8.07 -20.32 7.46
N SER A 675 -9.31 -20.04 7.03
CA SER A 675 -10.37 -21.03 6.87
C SER A 675 -9.92 -22.18 5.97
N ARG A 676 -9.24 -21.89 4.85
CA ARG A 676 -8.67 -22.90 3.96
C ARG A 676 -7.61 -23.76 4.64
N THR A 677 -6.75 -23.16 5.46
CA THR A 677 -5.74 -23.89 6.25
C THR A 677 -6.40 -24.90 7.20
N LEU A 678 -7.51 -24.51 7.83
CA LEU A 678 -8.29 -25.37 8.71
C LEU A 678 -9.12 -26.42 7.94
N TRP A 679 -9.62 -26.06 6.76
CA TRP A 679 -10.41 -26.94 5.89
C TRP A 679 -9.62 -28.17 5.43
N LEU A 680 -8.34 -27.99 5.11
CA LEU A 680 -7.44 -29.05 4.68
C LEU A 680 -7.04 -30.01 5.81
N ARG A 681 -7.22 -29.63 7.09
CA ARG A 681 -6.91 -30.46 8.25
C ARG A 681 -8.12 -31.36 8.59
N PRO A 682 -7.99 -32.71 8.52
CA PRO A 682 -9.11 -33.60 8.77
C PRO A 682 -9.55 -33.55 10.24
N LYS A 683 -10.87 -33.52 10.48
CA LYS A 683 -11.53 -33.50 11.81
C LYS A 683 -11.34 -32.23 12.66
N THR A 684 -10.75 -31.17 12.11
CA THR A 684 -10.59 -29.88 12.83
C THR A 684 -11.89 -29.09 12.93
N LEU A 685 -12.67 -29.04 11.84
CA LEU A 685 -13.92 -28.28 11.76
C LEU A 685 -15.15 -29.20 11.81
N ASN A 686 -16.18 -28.77 12.55
CA ASN A 686 -17.50 -29.43 12.57
C ASN A 686 -18.39 -28.99 11.38
N ALA A 687 -19.56 -29.61 11.22
CA ALA A 687 -20.45 -29.33 10.09
C ALA A 687 -21.01 -27.90 10.10
N GLU A 688 -21.34 -27.37 11.27
CA GLU A 688 -21.89 -26.02 11.44
C GLU A 688 -20.84 -24.93 11.12
N GLN A 689 -19.61 -25.10 11.60
CA GLN A 689 -18.47 -24.23 11.31
C GLN A 689 -18.16 -24.20 9.81
N ARG A 690 -18.23 -25.37 9.14
CA ARG A 690 -18.05 -25.43 7.68
C ARG A 690 -19.14 -24.66 6.95
N LEU A 691 -20.40 -24.79 7.38
CA LEU A 691 -21.52 -24.05 6.80
C LEU A 691 -21.37 -22.54 7.01
N ALA A 692 -20.92 -22.10 8.18
CA ALA A 692 -20.64 -20.70 8.45
C ALA A 692 -19.58 -20.14 7.48
N ILE A 693 -18.45 -20.84 7.33
CA ILE A 693 -17.38 -20.49 6.39
C ILE A 693 -17.92 -20.42 4.95
N THR A 694 -18.61 -21.46 4.48
CA THR A 694 -19.14 -21.48 3.11
C THR A 694 -20.09 -20.32 2.87
N SER A 695 -21.00 -20.02 3.81
CA SER A 695 -21.91 -18.89 3.69
C SER A 695 -21.17 -17.56 3.61
N THR A 696 -20.15 -17.32 4.45
CA THR A 696 -19.36 -16.09 4.39
C THR A 696 -18.63 -15.95 3.05
N VAL A 697 -18.07 -17.05 2.52
CA VAL A 697 -17.38 -17.06 1.22
C VAL A 697 -18.32 -16.71 0.08
N GLU A 698 -19.56 -17.21 0.09
CA GLU A 698 -20.57 -16.88 -0.92
C GLU A 698 -20.89 -15.37 -0.96
N TYR A 699 -21.11 -14.74 0.19
CA TYR A 699 -21.37 -13.30 0.26
C TYR A 699 -20.14 -12.46 -0.11
N THR A 700 -18.94 -12.88 0.32
CA THR A 700 -17.70 -12.22 -0.11
C THR A 700 -17.52 -12.31 -1.61
N LEU A 701 -17.82 -13.47 -2.23
CA LEU A 701 -17.75 -13.64 -3.68
C LEU A 701 -18.73 -12.74 -4.42
N ILE A 702 -19.99 -12.61 -3.96
CA ILE A 702 -20.95 -11.67 -4.57
C ILE A 702 -20.39 -10.25 -4.54
N PHE A 703 -19.94 -9.78 -3.37
CA PHE A 703 -19.38 -8.44 -3.21
C PHE A 703 -18.16 -8.22 -4.12
N VAL A 704 -17.23 -9.17 -4.15
CA VAL A 704 -16.00 -9.07 -4.94
C VAL A 704 -16.30 -9.11 -6.45
N ILE A 705 -17.22 -9.95 -6.92
CA ILE A 705 -17.60 -10.02 -8.33
C ILE A 705 -18.23 -8.70 -8.80
N ASP A 706 -19.14 -8.14 -7.99
CA ASP A 706 -19.79 -6.87 -8.31
C ASP A 706 -18.78 -5.71 -8.31
N ALA A 707 -17.87 -5.68 -7.33
CA ALA A 707 -16.81 -4.66 -7.26
C ALA A 707 -15.80 -4.81 -8.41
N LEU A 708 -15.37 -6.03 -8.77
CA LEU A 708 -14.47 -6.27 -9.90
C LEU A 708 -15.07 -5.76 -11.22
N ARG A 709 -16.39 -5.96 -11.44
CA ARG A 709 -17.07 -5.47 -12.64
C ARG A 709 -16.96 -3.95 -12.76
N VAL A 710 -17.15 -3.24 -11.65
CA VAL A 710 -17.05 -1.79 -11.60
C VAL A 710 -15.59 -1.33 -11.72
N SER A 711 -14.64 -1.97 -11.04
CA SER A 711 -13.21 -1.66 -11.17
C SER A 711 -12.72 -1.83 -12.61
N PHE A 712 -13.12 -2.91 -13.29
CA PHE A 712 -12.73 -3.11 -14.68
C PHE A 712 -13.30 -2.02 -15.60
N GLU A 713 -14.55 -1.58 -15.37
CA GLU A 713 -15.11 -0.48 -16.14
C GLU A 713 -14.39 0.85 -15.83
N ALA A 714 -14.08 1.13 -14.57
CA ALA A 714 -13.31 2.31 -14.17
C ALA A 714 -11.91 2.32 -14.83
N ALA A 715 -11.20 1.18 -14.80
CA ALA A 715 -9.89 1.00 -15.42
C ALA A 715 -9.90 1.18 -16.94
N ARG A 716 -11.05 0.99 -17.61
CA ARG A 716 -11.21 1.28 -19.06
C ARG A 716 -11.24 2.77 -19.35
N THR A 717 -11.69 3.60 -18.40
CA THR A 717 -11.96 5.02 -18.62
C THR A 717 -10.81 5.92 -18.19
N LYS A 718 -10.05 5.54 -17.15
CA LYS A 718 -8.96 6.33 -16.59
C LYS A 718 -7.81 5.44 -16.09
N LEU A 719 -6.59 5.98 -16.15
CA LEU A 719 -5.44 5.44 -15.43
C LEU A 719 -5.41 6.06 -14.03
N ASP A 720 -5.57 5.21 -13.03
CA ASP A 720 -5.77 5.56 -11.63
C ASP A 720 -5.12 4.49 -10.73
N LEU A 721 -4.26 4.94 -9.83
CA LEU A 721 -3.55 4.11 -8.86
C LEU A 721 -4.47 3.50 -7.80
N ASP A 722 -5.54 4.20 -7.45
CA ASP A 722 -6.49 3.71 -6.46
C ASP A 722 -7.24 2.49 -7.01
N VAL A 723 -7.63 2.55 -8.28
CA VAL A 723 -8.27 1.42 -8.98
C VAL A 723 -7.32 0.22 -9.08
N ASP A 724 -6.01 0.45 -9.24
CA ASP A 724 -5.00 -0.62 -9.30
C ASP A 724 -4.88 -1.36 -7.97
N GLN A 725 -4.83 -0.61 -6.86
CA GLN A 725 -4.83 -1.17 -5.50
C GLN A 725 -6.11 -1.95 -5.19
N ASP A 726 -7.26 -1.43 -5.63
CA ASP A 726 -8.54 -2.12 -5.44
C ASP A 726 -8.57 -3.43 -6.23
N LEU A 727 -8.10 -3.42 -7.49
CA LEU A 727 -7.98 -4.63 -8.31
C LEU A 727 -7.04 -5.67 -7.69
N GLU A 728 -5.92 -5.25 -7.11
CA GLU A 728 -5.00 -6.15 -6.41
C GLU A 728 -5.72 -6.93 -5.30
N LEU A 729 -6.43 -6.22 -4.42
CA LEU A 729 -7.14 -6.83 -3.29
C LEU A 729 -8.32 -7.68 -3.74
N LEU A 730 -9.12 -7.17 -4.69
CA LEU A 730 -10.29 -7.89 -5.19
C LEU A 730 -9.90 -9.19 -5.87
N VAL A 731 -8.89 -9.18 -6.75
CA VAL A 731 -8.41 -10.39 -7.43
C VAL A 731 -7.80 -11.37 -6.43
N ALA A 732 -7.04 -10.90 -5.42
CA ALA A 732 -6.48 -11.76 -4.39
C ALA A 732 -7.56 -12.47 -3.56
N VAL A 733 -8.63 -11.76 -3.17
CA VAL A 733 -9.77 -12.36 -2.44
C VAL A 733 -10.54 -13.32 -3.34
N PHE A 734 -10.80 -12.96 -4.61
CA PHE A 734 -11.45 -13.83 -5.58
C PHE A 734 -10.67 -15.15 -5.78
N GLU A 735 -9.35 -15.05 -5.98
CA GLU A 735 -8.47 -16.21 -6.18
C GLU A 735 -8.52 -17.15 -4.98
N GLN A 736 -8.42 -16.63 -3.74
CA GLN A 736 -8.48 -17.50 -2.55
C GLN A 736 -9.87 -18.13 -2.34
N SER A 737 -10.93 -17.45 -2.75
CA SER A 737 -12.31 -17.90 -2.56
C SER A 737 -12.76 -18.97 -3.57
N THR A 738 -12.12 -19.02 -4.75
CA THR A 738 -12.53 -19.86 -5.88
C THR A 738 -11.73 -21.16 -6.03
N ARG A 739 -10.69 -21.39 -5.21
CA ARG A 739 -9.86 -22.60 -5.31
C ARG A 739 -10.67 -23.87 -5.00
N LEU A 740 -10.47 -24.90 -5.83
CA LEU A 740 -11.18 -26.19 -5.75
C LEU A 740 -10.92 -26.99 -4.46
N ASP A 741 -9.81 -26.72 -3.77
CA ASP A 741 -9.48 -27.36 -2.50
C ASP A 741 -10.29 -26.81 -1.32
N PHE A 742 -10.95 -25.67 -1.52
CA PHE A 742 -11.77 -24.99 -0.53
C PHE A 742 -13.23 -24.89 -0.97
N ASN A 743 -13.48 -24.45 -2.21
CA ASN A 743 -14.81 -24.43 -2.82
C ASN A 743 -14.96 -25.55 -3.86
N SER A 744 -15.68 -26.61 -3.48
CA SER A 744 -15.83 -27.80 -4.32
C SER A 744 -16.74 -27.62 -5.55
N SER A 745 -17.64 -26.63 -5.55
CA SER A 745 -18.59 -26.42 -6.66
C SER A 745 -18.47 -25.01 -7.23
N PRO A 746 -18.12 -24.87 -8.52
CA PRO A 746 -17.96 -23.56 -9.12
C PRO A 746 -19.25 -22.89 -9.59
N ASN A 747 -20.38 -23.62 -9.57
CA ASN A 747 -21.64 -23.19 -10.18
C ASN A 747 -22.14 -21.84 -9.66
N PHE A 748 -22.18 -21.65 -8.34
CA PHE A 748 -22.73 -20.44 -7.72
C PHE A 748 -22.04 -19.16 -8.20
N TRP A 749 -20.72 -19.10 -8.07
CA TRP A 749 -19.97 -17.89 -8.41
C TRP A 749 -19.81 -17.72 -9.92
N LEU A 750 -19.80 -18.81 -10.70
CA LEU A 750 -19.81 -18.72 -12.16
C LEU A 750 -21.12 -18.16 -12.69
N THR A 751 -22.26 -18.56 -12.14
CA THR A 751 -23.56 -17.97 -12.49
C THR A 751 -23.54 -16.47 -12.18
N ARG A 752 -22.99 -16.05 -11.04
CA ARG A 752 -22.88 -14.62 -10.71
C ARG A 752 -21.96 -13.87 -11.68
N CYS A 753 -20.82 -14.44 -12.07
CA CYS A 753 -19.94 -13.86 -13.10
C CYS A 753 -20.62 -13.72 -14.47
N GLN A 754 -21.56 -14.62 -14.80
CA GLN A 754 -22.36 -14.53 -16.02
C GLN A 754 -23.42 -13.44 -15.92
N GLU A 755 -24.10 -13.32 -14.79
CA GLU A 755 -25.10 -12.25 -14.57
C GLU A 755 -24.49 -10.84 -14.64
N THR A 756 -23.21 -10.69 -14.29
CA THR A 756 -22.51 -9.41 -14.26
C THR A 756 -21.63 -9.16 -15.50
N ASP A 757 -21.57 -10.10 -16.45
CA ASP A 757 -20.67 -10.10 -17.60
C ASP A 757 -19.20 -9.84 -17.22
N LEU A 758 -18.76 -10.37 -16.07
CA LEU A 758 -17.45 -10.06 -15.50
C LEU A 758 -16.31 -10.52 -16.42
N ILE A 759 -16.42 -11.74 -16.96
CA ILE A 759 -15.39 -12.38 -17.80
C ILE A 759 -15.24 -11.62 -19.12
N GLN A 760 -16.35 -11.27 -19.78
CA GLN A 760 -16.31 -10.48 -21.00
C GLN A 760 -15.67 -9.11 -20.75
N THR A 761 -16.04 -8.45 -19.66
CA THR A 761 -15.48 -7.14 -19.29
C THR A 761 -13.97 -7.20 -19.05
N SER A 762 -13.47 -8.26 -18.38
CA SER A 762 -12.04 -8.41 -18.14
C SER A 762 -11.25 -8.60 -19.45
N LEU A 763 -11.82 -9.35 -20.40
CA LEU A 763 -11.26 -9.55 -21.73
C LEU A 763 -11.27 -8.27 -22.59
N GLU A 764 -12.35 -7.49 -22.53
CA GLU A 764 -12.44 -6.19 -23.20
C GLU A 764 -11.40 -5.19 -22.65
N LEU A 765 -11.27 -5.10 -21.32
CA LEU A 765 -10.24 -4.29 -20.68
C LEU A 765 -8.83 -4.75 -21.10
N PHE A 766 -8.58 -6.06 -21.11
CA PHE A 766 -7.29 -6.63 -21.52
C PHE A 766 -6.88 -6.25 -22.94
N SER A 767 -7.83 -6.24 -23.88
CA SER A 767 -7.55 -5.86 -25.28
C SER A 767 -7.09 -4.41 -25.45
N ARG A 768 -7.37 -3.52 -24.48
CA ARG A 768 -7.13 -2.07 -24.60
C ARG A 768 -6.12 -1.52 -23.59
N MET A 769 -5.81 -2.26 -22.52
CA MET A 769 -4.92 -1.78 -21.47
C MET A 769 -3.45 -1.67 -21.93
N ASP A 770 -2.69 -0.84 -21.25
CA ASP A 770 -1.24 -0.78 -21.41
C ASP A 770 -0.56 -1.91 -20.65
N LEU A 771 -0.08 -2.91 -21.39
CA LEU A 771 0.60 -4.09 -20.84
C LEU A 771 2.08 -3.84 -20.50
N VAL A 772 2.64 -2.71 -20.92
CA VAL A 772 4.07 -2.41 -20.78
C VAL A 772 4.31 -1.29 -19.77
N GLY A 773 3.36 -0.36 -19.63
CA GLY A 773 3.45 0.80 -18.74
C GLY A 773 4.07 2.04 -19.39
N PHE A 774 4.11 2.10 -20.72
CA PHE A 774 4.68 3.23 -21.46
C PHE A 774 3.79 4.48 -21.47
N VAL A 775 2.52 4.39 -21.09
CA VAL A 775 1.65 5.56 -20.98
C VAL A 775 2.14 6.53 -19.89
N ASP A 776 2.73 6.02 -18.80
CA ASP A 776 3.38 6.83 -17.76
C ASP A 776 4.72 6.22 -17.33
N LEU A 777 5.80 6.69 -17.96
CA LEU A 777 7.16 6.25 -17.67
C LEU A 777 7.64 6.61 -16.26
N GLY A 778 7.11 7.70 -15.67
CA GLY A 778 7.45 8.09 -14.31
C GLY A 778 6.91 7.05 -13.32
N LEU A 779 5.63 6.71 -13.49
CA LEU A 779 4.97 5.68 -12.70
C LEU A 779 5.62 4.30 -12.85
N LEU A 780 5.96 3.92 -14.08
CA LEU A 780 6.61 2.65 -14.39
C LEU A 780 7.96 2.52 -13.67
N ARG A 781 8.78 3.58 -13.66
CA ARG A 781 10.08 3.58 -12.97
C ARG A 781 9.94 3.46 -11.45
N THR A 782 8.90 4.05 -10.88
CA THR A 782 8.65 3.98 -9.43
C THR A 782 8.09 2.63 -9.00
N ARG A 783 7.10 2.08 -9.73
CA ARG A 783 6.41 0.82 -9.36
C ARG A 783 7.07 -0.44 -9.92
N LYS A 784 7.86 -0.31 -10.99
CA LYS A 784 8.49 -1.43 -11.72
C LYS A 784 7.50 -2.43 -12.34
N GLN A 785 6.23 -2.07 -12.42
CA GLN A 785 5.16 -2.87 -13.03
C GLN A 785 4.13 -1.98 -13.74
N ALA A 786 3.49 -2.51 -14.76
CA ALA A 786 2.36 -1.87 -15.44
C ALA A 786 1.10 -1.91 -14.57
N LEU A 787 0.24 -0.90 -14.68
CA LEU A 787 -1.05 -0.87 -13.99
C LEU A 787 -2.01 -1.90 -14.59
N TYR A 788 -2.83 -2.49 -13.73
CA TYR A 788 -3.94 -3.41 -14.02
C TYR A 788 -3.54 -4.77 -14.60
N ALA A 789 -2.56 -4.81 -15.52
CA ALA A 789 -2.18 -6.01 -16.26
C ALA A 789 -1.83 -7.20 -15.36
N PRO A 790 -1.02 -7.06 -14.29
CA PRO A 790 -0.73 -8.18 -13.40
C PRO A 790 -2.00 -8.75 -12.75
N HIS A 791 -2.93 -7.89 -12.34
CA HIS A 791 -4.16 -8.28 -11.64
C HIS A 791 -5.16 -8.95 -12.57
N VAL A 792 -5.36 -8.42 -13.79
CA VAL A 792 -6.24 -9.02 -14.80
C VAL A 792 -5.71 -10.38 -15.26
N LEU A 793 -4.40 -10.51 -15.47
CA LEU A 793 -3.78 -11.79 -15.81
C LEU A 793 -3.91 -12.80 -14.66
N THR A 794 -3.73 -12.37 -13.41
CA THR A 794 -3.96 -13.23 -12.24
C THR A 794 -5.41 -13.70 -12.14
N PHE A 795 -6.38 -12.83 -12.46
CA PHE A 795 -7.79 -13.19 -12.55
C PHE A 795 -8.04 -14.24 -13.65
N HIS A 796 -7.48 -14.08 -14.85
CA HIS A 796 -7.59 -15.08 -15.92
C HIS A 796 -6.92 -16.42 -15.55
N ILE A 797 -5.78 -16.40 -14.83
CA ILE A 797 -5.13 -17.61 -14.31
C ILE A 797 -6.05 -18.33 -13.31
N ALA A 798 -6.71 -17.58 -12.41
CA ALA A 798 -7.66 -18.16 -11.46
C ALA A 798 -8.81 -18.87 -12.18
N LEU A 799 -9.39 -18.25 -13.21
CA LEU A 799 -10.43 -18.87 -14.04
C LEU A 799 -9.91 -20.10 -14.80
N ALA A 800 -8.74 -20.01 -15.44
CA ALA A 800 -8.15 -21.11 -16.20
C ALA A 800 -7.80 -22.33 -15.33
N SER A 801 -7.65 -22.15 -14.01
CA SER A 801 -7.39 -23.24 -13.07
C SER A 801 -8.62 -24.10 -12.74
N VAL A 802 -9.83 -23.64 -13.08
CA VAL A 802 -11.10 -24.33 -12.82
C VAL A 802 -11.75 -24.76 -14.14
N PRO A 803 -12.04 -26.05 -14.37
CA PRO A 803 -12.48 -26.53 -15.69
C PRO A 803 -13.72 -25.85 -16.27
N SER A 804 -14.79 -25.68 -15.50
CA SER A 804 -16.01 -25.02 -15.98
C SER A 804 -15.82 -23.52 -16.23
N ALA A 805 -14.90 -22.88 -15.51
CA ALA A 805 -14.57 -21.47 -15.70
C ALA A 805 -13.68 -21.27 -16.93
N ALA A 806 -12.74 -22.20 -17.16
CA ALA A 806 -11.92 -22.26 -18.36
C ALA A 806 -12.77 -22.45 -19.63
N GLU A 807 -13.79 -23.32 -19.58
CA GLU A 807 -14.75 -23.48 -20.67
C GLU A 807 -15.49 -22.17 -20.96
N ARG A 808 -15.94 -21.46 -19.92
CA ARG A 808 -16.58 -20.16 -20.10
C ARG A 808 -15.62 -19.13 -20.71
N LEU A 809 -14.39 -19.05 -20.19
CA LEU A 809 -13.35 -18.14 -20.68
C LEU A 809 -13.00 -18.41 -22.16
N ALA A 810 -13.02 -19.67 -22.59
CA ALA A 810 -12.90 -20.04 -24.00
C ALA A 810 -14.09 -19.55 -24.82
N SER A 811 -15.33 -19.78 -24.34
CA SER A 811 -16.56 -19.39 -25.05
C SER A 811 -16.73 -17.87 -25.22
N GLU A 812 -16.16 -17.07 -24.32
CA GLU A 812 -16.17 -15.60 -24.38
C GLU A 812 -15.07 -15.02 -25.29
N GLY A 813 -14.23 -15.87 -25.90
CA GLY A 813 -13.27 -15.45 -26.92
C GLY A 813 -11.92 -14.97 -26.38
N ILE A 814 -11.34 -15.62 -25.37
CA ILE A 814 -10.01 -15.25 -24.83
C ILE A 814 -8.90 -15.15 -25.90
N LEU A 815 -8.89 -16.06 -26.89
CA LEU A 815 -7.88 -16.05 -27.95
C LEU A 815 -7.99 -14.79 -28.82
N VAL A 816 -9.21 -14.30 -29.05
CA VAL A 816 -9.46 -13.07 -29.79
C VAL A 816 -8.87 -11.89 -29.03
N SER A 817 -9.18 -11.75 -27.75
CA SER A 817 -8.64 -10.66 -26.90
C SER A 817 -7.12 -10.72 -26.76
N TYR A 818 -6.53 -11.92 -26.71
CA TYR A 818 -5.08 -12.09 -26.62
C TYR A 818 -4.35 -11.85 -27.95
N SER A 819 -5.03 -12.04 -29.09
CA SER A 819 -4.47 -11.74 -30.41
C SER A 819 -4.63 -10.27 -30.83
N GLY A 820 -5.55 -9.55 -30.20
CA GLY A 820 -5.93 -8.17 -30.50
C GLY A 820 -5.45 -7.12 -29.49
N ASN A 821 -4.38 -7.39 -28.74
CA ASN A 821 -3.84 -6.45 -27.73
C ASN A 821 -2.64 -5.65 -28.25
N PRO A 822 -2.20 -4.59 -27.53
CA PRO A 822 -1.12 -3.71 -27.99
C PRO A 822 0.25 -4.37 -28.18
N ILE A 823 0.54 -5.48 -27.50
CA ILE A 823 1.83 -6.19 -27.62
C ILE A 823 1.82 -7.28 -28.69
N SER A 824 0.67 -7.58 -29.29
CA SER A 824 0.51 -8.69 -30.23
C SER A 824 1.38 -8.55 -31.48
N ASP A 825 1.58 -7.34 -31.99
CA ASP A 825 2.44 -7.11 -33.15
C ASP A 825 3.93 -7.29 -32.83
N ALA A 826 4.34 -6.94 -31.60
CA ALA A 826 5.69 -7.21 -31.12
C ALA A 826 5.93 -8.72 -30.93
N ILE A 827 4.94 -9.48 -30.44
CA ILE A 827 5.03 -10.94 -30.35
C ILE A 827 5.16 -11.56 -31.76
N LYS A 828 4.35 -11.11 -32.74
CA LYS A 828 4.44 -11.58 -34.14
C LYS A 828 5.83 -11.37 -34.74
N ALA A 829 6.49 -10.27 -34.37
CA ALA A 829 7.82 -9.92 -34.84
C ALA A 829 8.96 -10.57 -34.04
N GLY A 830 8.68 -11.32 -32.97
CA GLY A 830 9.70 -11.91 -32.10
C GLY A 830 10.51 -10.88 -31.29
N SER A 831 9.92 -9.71 -30.99
CA SER A 831 10.60 -8.57 -30.37
C SER A 831 10.25 -8.34 -28.90
N ILE A 832 9.67 -9.33 -28.22
CA ILE A 832 9.39 -9.24 -26.77
C ILE A 832 10.64 -9.59 -25.99
N ASP A 833 11.41 -8.58 -25.59
CA ASP A 833 12.65 -8.80 -24.85
C ASP A 833 12.43 -8.94 -23.35
N VAL A 834 13.36 -9.66 -22.72
CA VAL A 834 13.33 -9.96 -21.28
C VAL A 834 13.65 -8.72 -20.45
N VAL A 835 14.47 -7.82 -20.98
CA VAL A 835 14.94 -6.59 -20.32
C VAL A 835 14.46 -5.39 -21.12
N LEU A 836 14.08 -4.32 -20.41
CA LEU A 836 13.77 -3.02 -21.02
C LEU A 836 14.83 -1.99 -20.61
N PRO A 837 15.33 -1.16 -21.53
CA PRO A 837 16.27 -0.07 -21.21
C PRO A 837 15.75 0.89 -20.13
N GLU A 838 14.43 1.10 -20.07
CA GLU A 838 13.76 1.99 -19.13
C GLU A 838 13.71 1.44 -17.69
N LEU A 839 13.89 0.12 -17.53
CA LEU A 839 13.85 -0.61 -16.26
C LEU A 839 15.09 -1.49 -16.09
N PRO A 840 16.28 -0.90 -15.84
CA PRO A 840 17.50 -1.68 -15.63
C PRO A 840 17.42 -2.51 -14.34
N ASN A 841 17.87 -3.75 -14.40
CA ASN A 841 17.82 -4.76 -13.32
C ASN A 841 16.41 -5.22 -12.91
N GLU A 842 15.41 -5.04 -13.78
CA GLU A 842 14.06 -5.56 -13.59
C GLU A 842 13.58 -6.30 -14.85
N ARG A 843 12.61 -7.20 -14.68
CA ARG A 843 12.02 -7.95 -15.79
C ARG A 843 11.07 -7.05 -16.58
N SER A 844 11.10 -7.17 -17.91
CA SER A 844 10.15 -6.53 -18.81
C SER A 844 8.69 -6.91 -18.47
N PRO A 845 7.79 -5.93 -18.24
CA PRO A 845 6.36 -6.20 -18.05
C PRO A 845 5.71 -6.84 -19.28
N ALA A 846 6.19 -6.51 -20.49
CA ALA A 846 5.72 -7.11 -21.74
C ALA A 846 5.99 -8.62 -21.77
N HIS A 847 7.21 -9.03 -21.40
CA HIS A 847 7.58 -10.44 -21.30
C HIS A 847 6.78 -11.17 -20.21
N THR A 848 6.54 -10.52 -19.07
CA THR A 848 5.72 -11.09 -17.99
C THR A 848 4.28 -11.33 -18.44
N SER A 849 3.71 -10.36 -19.16
CA SER A 849 2.37 -10.46 -19.74
C SER A 849 2.28 -11.58 -20.77
N TYR A 850 3.25 -11.67 -21.69
CA TYR A 850 3.33 -12.73 -22.68
C TYR A 850 3.40 -14.14 -22.06
N CYS A 851 4.28 -14.35 -21.08
CA CYS A 851 4.39 -15.63 -20.38
C CYS A 851 3.08 -16.00 -19.65
N SER A 852 2.42 -15.02 -19.04
CA SER A 852 1.13 -15.23 -18.36
C SER A 852 0.02 -15.56 -19.36
N MET A 853 0.00 -14.91 -20.53
CA MET A 853 -0.95 -15.23 -21.60
C MET A 853 -0.79 -16.68 -22.06
N LEU A 854 0.44 -17.15 -22.31
CA LEU A 854 0.71 -18.55 -22.66
C LEU A 854 0.27 -19.52 -21.56
N ALA A 855 0.53 -19.19 -20.29
CA ALA A 855 0.13 -20.00 -19.15
C ALA A 855 -1.40 -20.15 -19.06
N VAL A 856 -2.13 -19.05 -19.28
CA VAL A 856 -3.61 -19.07 -19.31
C VAL A 856 -4.13 -19.91 -20.47
N VAL A 857 -3.61 -19.72 -21.69
CA VAL A 857 -4.03 -20.51 -22.86
C VAL A 857 -3.75 -22.00 -22.64
N ALA A 858 -2.55 -22.35 -22.15
CA ALA A 858 -2.21 -23.74 -21.82
C ALA A 858 -3.13 -24.33 -20.74
N GLY A 859 -3.48 -23.53 -19.73
CA GLY A 859 -4.44 -23.90 -18.68
C GLY A 859 -5.84 -24.18 -19.23
N VAL A 860 -6.36 -23.28 -20.07
CA VAL A 860 -7.69 -23.43 -20.70
C VAL A 860 -7.73 -24.65 -21.62
N THR A 861 -6.73 -24.82 -22.49
CA THR A 861 -6.61 -25.99 -23.35
C THR A 861 -6.64 -27.26 -22.51
N LYS A 862 -5.75 -27.36 -21.51
CA LYS A 862 -5.70 -28.54 -20.63
C LYS A 862 -7.02 -28.82 -19.90
N ALA A 863 -7.75 -27.79 -19.51
CA ALA A 863 -8.98 -27.91 -18.75
C ALA A 863 -10.18 -28.38 -19.59
N LEU A 864 -10.26 -27.97 -20.87
CA LEU A 864 -11.31 -28.39 -21.81
C LEU A 864 -11.17 -29.86 -22.24
N GLY A 865 -9.95 -30.40 -22.23
CA GLY A 865 -9.68 -31.79 -22.55
C GLY A 865 -10.02 -32.17 -24.01
N ARG A 866 -10.36 -33.44 -24.24
CA ARG A 866 -10.58 -34.01 -25.58
C ARG A 866 -11.89 -33.59 -26.26
N HIS A 867 -12.71 -32.78 -25.60
CA HIS A 867 -14.06 -32.44 -26.07
C HIS A 867 -14.10 -31.17 -26.96
N SER A 868 -13.01 -30.42 -27.07
CA SER A 868 -12.95 -29.12 -27.73
C SER A 868 -12.02 -29.06 -28.95
N SER A 869 -12.25 -29.91 -29.97
CA SER A 869 -11.41 -29.93 -31.19
C SER A 869 -11.38 -28.58 -31.94
N TYR A 870 -12.43 -27.76 -31.81
CA TYR A 870 -12.49 -26.42 -32.38
C TYR A 870 -11.51 -25.46 -31.68
N PHE A 871 -11.48 -25.47 -30.34
CA PHE A 871 -10.57 -24.62 -29.58
C PHE A 871 -9.11 -24.98 -29.85
N ASP A 872 -8.79 -26.28 -29.95
CA ASP A 872 -7.44 -26.74 -30.30
C ASP A 872 -6.97 -26.20 -31.67
N SER A 873 -7.88 -26.04 -32.63
CA SER A 873 -7.58 -25.46 -33.95
C SER A 873 -7.33 -23.95 -33.89
N GLU A 874 -8.07 -23.22 -33.06
CA GLU A 874 -7.87 -21.77 -32.86
C GLU A 874 -6.58 -21.49 -32.10
N VAL A 875 -6.26 -22.28 -31.08
CA VAL A 875 -4.97 -22.23 -30.37
C VAL A 875 -3.83 -22.50 -31.34
N SER A 876 -3.99 -23.44 -32.26
CA SER A 876 -2.98 -23.69 -33.31
C SER A 876 -2.80 -22.49 -34.24
N GLY A 877 -3.88 -21.76 -34.55
CA GLY A 877 -3.81 -20.49 -35.28
C GLY A 877 -3.06 -19.40 -34.50
N LEU A 878 -3.26 -19.30 -33.19
CA LEU A 878 -2.52 -18.38 -32.32
C LEU A 878 -1.03 -18.73 -32.26
N VAL A 879 -0.68 -20.01 -32.16
CA VAL A 879 0.71 -20.49 -32.20
C VAL A 879 1.38 -20.10 -33.52
N GLN A 880 0.68 -20.24 -34.65
CA GLN A 880 1.18 -19.79 -35.95
C GLN A 880 1.38 -18.27 -36.00
N LEU A 881 0.48 -17.50 -35.37
CA LEU A 881 0.60 -16.05 -35.29
C LEU A 881 1.84 -15.60 -34.50
N TRP A 882 2.21 -16.35 -33.46
CA TRP A 882 3.34 -16.04 -32.57
C TRP A 882 4.59 -16.89 -32.86
N ALA A 883 4.69 -17.44 -34.07
CA ALA A 883 5.71 -18.42 -34.43
C ALA A 883 7.15 -17.91 -34.22
N GLU A 884 7.44 -16.65 -34.55
CA GLU A 884 8.78 -16.07 -34.40
C GLU A 884 9.25 -16.02 -32.94
N GLN A 885 8.40 -15.53 -32.03
CA GLN A 885 8.72 -15.48 -30.60
C GLN A 885 8.86 -16.89 -30.01
N ILE A 886 7.96 -17.80 -30.38
CA ILE A 886 7.99 -19.21 -29.94
C ILE A 886 9.27 -19.90 -30.42
N HIS A 887 9.64 -19.70 -31.69
CA HIS A 887 10.86 -20.25 -32.27
C HIS A 887 12.09 -19.74 -31.50
N ARG A 888 12.17 -18.42 -31.26
CA ARG A 888 13.27 -17.78 -30.52
C ARG A 888 13.47 -18.38 -29.13
N ALA A 889 12.38 -18.72 -28.43
CA ALA A 889 12.46 -19.38 -27.13
C ALA A 889 12.96 -20.83 -27.25
N LEU A 890 12.44 -21.60 -28.21
CA LEU A 890 12.80 -23.01 -28.39
C LEU A 890 14.19 -23.20 -29.01
N SER A 891 14.72 -22.21 -29.72
CA SER A 891 16.03 -22.23 -30.37
C SER A 891 17.20 -21.94 -29.43
N TRP A 892 16.99 -21.89 -28.10
CA TRP A 892 18.06 -21.65 -27.12
C TRP A 892 19.16 -22.71 -27.23
N THR A 893 20.41 -22.24 -27.23
CA THR A 893 21.60 -23.11 -27.28
C THR A 893 22.53 -22.85 -26.09
N ASN A 894 23.39 -23.82 -25.77
CA ASN A 894 24.41 -23.67 -24.73
C ASN A 894 25.53 -22.65 -25.08
N SER A 895 25.46 -21.97 -26.23
CA SER A 895 26.31 -20.81 -26.55
C SER A 895 25.69 -19.47 -26.17
N ASP A 896 24.38 -19.44 -25.89
CA ASP A 896 23.65 -18.22 -25.59
C ASP A 896 23.47 -18.03 -24.07
N PRO A 897 23.42 -16.78 -23.59
CA PRO A 897 23.17 -16.51 -22.19
C PRO A 897 21.79 -17.01 -21.77
N LEU A 898 21.71 -17.58 -20.57
CA LEU A 898 20.50 -18.10 -19.98
C LEU A 898 20.01 -17.17 -18.86
N THR A 899 18.74 -16.79 -18.93
CA THR A 899 18.09 -16.01 -17.87
C THR A 899 16.89 -16.78 -17.28
N LEU A 900 16.52 -16.53 -16.02
CA LEU A 900 15.36 -17.19 -15.41
C LEU A 900 14.02 -16.91 -16.14
N PRO A 901 13.78 -15.69 -16.66
CA PRO A 901 12.59 -15.43 -17.45
C PRO A 901 12.59 -16.15 -18.80
N LEU A 902 13.74 -16.27 -19.49
CA LEU A 902 13.81 -17.07 -20.72
C LEU A 902 13.48 -18.54 -20.42
N LEU A 903 14.00 -19.09 -19.31
CA LEU A 903 13.65 -20.45 -18.88
C LEU A 903 12.14 -20.59 -18.59
N GLU A 904 11.51 -19.58 -18.00
CA GLU A 904 10.05 -19.54 -17.82
C GLU A 904 9.31 -19.49 -19.16
N GLU A 905 9.76 -18.69 -20.12
CA GLU A 905 9.19 -18.63 -21.47
C GLU A 905 9.22 -20.00 -22.15
N ILE A 906 10.38 -20.68 -22.11
CA ILE A 906 10.54 -22.05 -22.62
C ILE A 906 9.57 -23.01 -21.92
N GLU A 907 9.48 -22.95 -20.59
CA GLU A 907 8.55 -23.78 -19.82
C GLU A 907 7.08 -23.55 -20.24
N GLN A 908 6.66 -22.29 -20.45
CA GLN A 908 5.28 -21.99 -20.86
C GLN A 908 4.98 -22.45 -22.29
N VAL A 909 5.91 -22.25 -23.23
CA VAL A 909 5.78 -22.73 -24.61
C VAL A 909 5.64 -24.26 -24.63
N VAL A 910 6.51 -24.97 -23.91
CA VAL A 910 6.46 -26.44 -23.83
C VAL A 910 5.14 -26.91 -23.18
N ASN A 911 4.67 -26.24 -22.13
CA ASN A 911 3.39 -26.57 -21.49
C ASN A 911 2.19 -26.37 -22.44
N LEU A 912 2.22 -25.34 -23.28
CA LEU A 912 1.19 -25.09 -24.30
C LEU A 912 1.16 -26.24 -25.33
N PHE A 913 2.29 -26.59 -25.92
CA PHE A 913 2.36 -27.70 -26.88
C PHE A 913 2.03 -29.05 -26.23
N ALA A 914 2.41 -29.26 -24.98
CA ALA A 914 2.01 -30.45 -24.22
C ALA A 914 0.49 -30.53 -24.04
N ALA A 915 -0.18 -29.41 -23.75
CA ALA A 915 -1.63 -29.35 -23.62
C ALA A 915 -2.34 -29.65 -24.95
N ILE A 916 -1.88 -29.06 -26.06
CA ILE A 916 -2.40 -29.32 -27.42
C ILE A 916 -2.23 -30.82 -27.77
N ALA A 917 -1.05 -31.38 -27.52
CA ALA A 917 -0.75 -32.77 -27.87
C ALA A 917 -1.58 -33.80 -27.06
N GLN A 918 -1.89 -33.51 -25.80
CA GLN A 918 -2.66 -34.40 -24.92
C GLN A 918 -4.16 -34.42 -25.25
N ASN A 919 -4.70 -33.31 -25.74
CA ASN A 919 -6.12 -33.18 -26.06
C ASN A 919 -6.50 -33.68 -27.44
N SER A 920 -5.56 -33.65 -28.39
CA SER A 920 -5.77 -34.06 -29.77
C SER A 920 -5.13 -35.43 -30.07
N PRO A 921 -5.86 -36.56 -29.91
CA PRO A 921 -5.34 -37.89 -30.21
C PRO A 921 -5.08 -38.06 -31.70
N LEU A 922 -4.10 -38.90 -32.06
CA LEU A 922 -3.58 -39.06 -33.43
C LEU A 922 -4.66 -39.27 -34.51
N GLY A 923 -5.75 -39.99 -34.20
CA GLY A 923 -6.83 -40.27 -35.14
C GLY A 923 -7.83 -39.12 -35.37
N SER A 924 -7.79 -38.04 -34.57
CA SER A 924 -8.74 -36.92 -34.66
C SER A 924 -8.07 -35.55 -34.75
N ARG A 925 -6.77 -35.51 -35.08
CA ARG A 925 -6.02 -34.25 -35.25
C ARG A 925 -6.49 -33.51 -36.49
N SER A 926 -6.71 -32.20 -36.36
CA SER A 926 -6.90 -31.32 -37.51
C SER A 926 -5.53 -31.06 -38.19
N ASP A 927 -5.56 -30.69 -39.47
CA ASP A 927 -4.35 -30.33 -40.22
C ASP A 927 -3.57 -29.18 -39.57
N ALA A 928 -4.28 -28.20 -38.98
CA ALA A 928 -3.68 -27.08 -38.26
C ALA A 928 -2.89 -27.55 -37.01
N VAL A 929 -3.48 -28.45 -36.21
CA VAL A 929 -2.83 -29.03 -35.03
C VAL A 929 -1.61 -29.86 -35.44
N GLN A 930 -1.73 -30.65 -36.52
CA GLN A 930 -0.62 -31.47 -37.02
C GLN A 930 0.58 -30.62 -37.46
N LYS A 931 0.33 -29.51 -38.18
CA LYS A 931 1.38 -28.55 -38.57
C LYS A 931 2.04 -27.90 -37.36
N ALA A 932 1.25 -27.42 -36.40
CA ALA A 932 1.78 -26.80 -35.18
C ALA A 932 2.65 -27.77 -34.36
N LEU A 933 2.22 -29.03 -34.20
CA LEU A 933 3.00 -30.05 -33.49
C LEU A 933 4.28 -30.46 -34.26
N SER A 934 4.24 -30.50 -35.60
CA SER A 934 5.45 -30.78 -36.39
C SER A 934 6.51 -29.68 -36.25
N PHE A 935 6.09 -28.42 -36.22
CA PHE A 935 6.96 -27.28 -35.97
C PHE A 935 7.64 -27.39 -34.62
N PHE A 936 6.87 -27.62 -33.54
CA PHE A 936 7.40 -27.83 -32.20
C PHE A 936 8.37 -29.02 -32.11
N THR A 937 8.08 -30.11 -32.79
CA THR A 937 8.85 -31.36 -32.64
C THR A 937 10.31 -31.21 -33.07
N ASN A 938 10.56 -30.48 -34.17
CA ASN A 938 11.92 -30.26 -34.65
C ASN A 938 12.75 -29.48 -33.63
N ASP A 939 12.21 -28.37 -33.13
CA ASP A 939 12.90 -27.52 -32.16
C ASP A 939 13.00 -28.18 -30.78
N ALA A 940 11.96 -28.92 -30.34
CA ALA A 940 11.96 -29.63 -29.07
C ALA A 940 13.03 -30.73 -29.00
N LEU A 941 13.33 -31.42 -30.10
CA LEU A 941 14.38 -32.42 -30.16
C LEU A 941 15.78 -31.80 -30.09
N LEU A 942 15.98 -30.62 -30.65
CA LEU A 942 17.23 -29.86 -30.52
C LEU A 942 17.37 -29.32 -29.09
N LEU A 943 16.31 -28.71 -28.55
CA LEU A 943 16.29 -28.17 -27.20
C LEU A 943 16.52 -29.26 -26.14
N LEU A 944 15.92 -30.44 -26.28
CA LEU A 944 16.13 -31.57 -25.35
C LEU A 944 17.60 -32.01 -25.31
N GLN A 945 18.31 -31.94 -26.44
CA GLN A 945 19.75 -32.21 -26.47
C GLN A 945 20.55 -31.12 -25.74
N GLN A 946 20.20 -29.84 -25.93
CA GLN A 946 20.84 -28.73 -25.22
C GLN A 946 20.59 -28.82 -23.70
N VAL A 947 19.37 -29.16 -23.29
CA VAL A 947 18.99 -29.40 -21.89
C VAL A 947 19.75 -30.57 -21.29
N ASN A 948 19.93 -31.68 -22.02
CA ASN A 948 20.74 -32.80 -21.57
C ASN A 948 22.19 -32.38 -21.30
N TYR A 949 22.80 -31.63 -22.22
CA TYR A 949 24.16 -31.12 -22.05
C TYR A 949 24.29 -30.20 -20.83
N ALA A 950 23.33 -29.29 -20.62
CA ALA A 950 23.29 -28.40 -19.47
C ALA A 950 23.20 -29.16 -18.13
N LEU A 951 22.42 -30.25 -18.10
CA LEU A 951 22.27 -31.11 -16.92
C LEU A 951 23.52 -31.95 -16.62
N THR A 952 24.27 -32.37 -17.64
CA THR A 952 25.51 -33.14 -17.46
C THR A 952 26.74 -32.26 -17.22
N HIS A 953 26.68 -30.96 -17.56
CA HIS A 953 27.75 -29.98 -17.39
C HIS A 953 27.32 -28.79 -16.50
N PRO A 954 27.05 -29.02 -15.20
CA PRO A 954 26.48 -28.03 -14.28
C PRO A 954 27.36 -26.78 -14.05
N ASN A 955 28.69 -26.91 -14.15
CA ASN A 955 29.59 -25.77 -14.04
C ASN A 955 29.48 -24.84 -15.25
N HIS A 956 29.27 -25.41 -16.45
CA HIS A 956 29.05 -24.63 -17.66
C HIS A 956 27.68 -23.95 -17.63
N LEU A 957 26.63 -24.67 -17.18
CA LEU A 957 25.31 -24.09 -16.92
C LEU A 957 25.38 -22.88 -15.97
N ALA A 958 26.18 -22.97 -14.90
CA ALA A 958 26.37 -21.85 -13.98
C ALA A 958 27.08 -20.65 -14.64
N SER A 959 27.99 -20.87 -15.60
CA SER A 959 28.65 -19.78 -16.33
C SER A 959 27.80 -19.13 -17.42
N LEU A 960 26.78 -19.84 -17.93
CA LEU A 960 25.83 -19.32 -18.92
C LEU A 960 24.75 -18.43 -18.27
N PHE A 961 24.58 -18.52 -16.96
CA PHE A 961 23.51 -17.82 -16.27
C PHE A 961 23.79 -16.32 -16.11
N GLU A 962 22.87 -15.49 -16.59
CA GLU A 962 22.89 -14.03 -16.42
C GLU A 962 21.73 -13.58 -15.51
N PRO A 963 22.01 -13.02 -14.31
CA PRO A 963 20.98 -12.52 -13.43
C PRO A 963 20.38 -11.22 -13.97
N ILE A 964 19.05 -11.11 -13.98
CA ILE A 964 18.35 -9.89 -14.40
C ILE A 964 17.94 -9.08 -13.18
N THR A 965 17.30 -9.71 -12.21
CA THR A 965 16.79 -8.98 -11.05
C THR A 965 17.88 -8.77 -10.00
N SER A 966 17.77 -7.69 -9.24
CA SER A 966 18.67 -7.41 -8.11
C SER A 966 18.74 -8.58 -7.11
N LYS A 967 17.61 -9.26 -6.87
CA LYS A 967 17.51 -10.45 -6.01
C LYS A 967 18.22 -11.67 -6.61
N GLU A 968 18.01 -11.94 -7.90
CA GLU A 968 18.73 -13.03 -8.58
C GLU A 968 20.23 -12.82 -8.51
N ARG A 969 20.67 -11.57 -8.69
CA ARG A 969 22.08 -11.20 -8.61
C ARG A 969 22.66 -11.47 -7.22
N SER A 970 21.97 -11.08 -6.14
CA SER A 970 22.43 -11.38 -4.79
C SER A 970 22.47 -12.87 -4.48
N ASP A 971 21.45 -13.63 -4.91
CA ASP A 971 21.37 -15.07 -4.67
C ASP A 971 22.47 -15.82 -5.45
N PHE A 972 22.75 -15.41 -6.69
CA PHE A 972 23.81 -15.99 -7.53
C PHE A 972 25.22 -15.61 -7.05
N GLU A 973 25.43 -14.35 -6.65
CA GLU A 973 26.72 -13.90 -6.10
C GLU A 973 27.06 -14.64 -4.79
N ALA A 974 26.07 -14.88 -3.93
CA ALA A 974 26.23 -15.68 -2.71
C ALA A 974 26.67 -17.13 -3.01
N ASP A 975 26.10 -17.76 -4.03
CA ASP A 975 26.49 -19.10 -4.50
C ASP A 975 27.91 -19.11 -5.12
N SER A 976 28.31 -18.03 -5.80
CA SER A 976 29.60 -17.91 -6.50
C SER A 976 30.80 -17.76 -5.56
N GLN A 977 30.60 -17.19 -4.37
CA GLN A 977 31.64 -17.02 -3.35
C GLN A 977 32.06 -18.34 -2.70
N ASN A 978 31.19 -19.36 -2.71
CA ASN A 978 31.48 -20.72 -2.28
C ASN A 978 32.22 -21.50 -3.40
N LYS A 979 33.53 -21.21 -3.58
CA LYS A 979 34.40 -21.86 -4.58
C LYS A 979 34.82 -23.28 -4.17
N CYS A 980 33.97 -24.28 -4.41
CA CYS A 980 34.39 -25.68 -4.59
C CYS A 980 34.21 -26.10 -6.06
N SER A 981 35.20 -26.78 -6.64
CA SER A 981 35.10 -27.37 -7.98
C SER A 981 34.21 -28.62 -7.94
N ILE A 982 33.14 -28.66 -8.74
CA ILE A 982 32.26 -29.83 -8.90
C ILE A 982 33.03 -30.89 -9.68
N SER A 983 33.33 -32.03 -9.06
CA SER A 983 34.08 -33.13 -9.70
C SER A 983 33.17 -34.23 -10.26
N SER A 984 31.89 -34.26 -9.84
CA SER A 984 30.87 -35.21 -10.28
C SER A 984 29.48 -34.56 -10.30
N PRO A 985 28.53 -34.96 -11.18
CA PRO A 985 27.13 -34.53 -11.13
C PRO A 985 26.44 -34.86 -9.78
N THR A 986 27.01 -35.76 -8.96
CA THR A 986 26.56 -36.02 -7.58
C THR A 986 26.94 -34.92 -6.59
N ASP A 987 28.00 -34.13 -6.86
CA ASP A 987 28.42 -32.99 -6.01
C ASP A 987 27.50 -31.75 -6.20
N VAL A 988 26.71 -31.72 -7.28
CA VAL A 988 25.61 -30.76 -7.52
C VAL A 988 24.49 -30.93 -6.49
N VAL A 989 24.42 -32.10 -5.85
CA VAL A 989 23.40 -32.50 -4.86
C VAL A 989 23.84 -32.18 -3.43
N ASP A 990 24.80 -31.27 -3.21
CA ASP A 990 24.93 -30.57 -1.92
C ASP A 990 24.22 -29.20 -1.98
N PRO A 991 22.87 -29.18 -1.97
CA PRO A 991 22.06 -27.97 -2.13
C PRO A 991 22.20 -27.00 -0.96
N MET A 992 22.90 -27.40 0.11
CA MET A 992 23.31 -26.54 1.22
C MET A 992 24.49 -25.62 0.86
N ARG A 993 25.32 -25.97 -0.14
CA ARG A 993 26.50 -25.19 -0.56
C ARG A 993 26.21 -24.22 -1.70
N ARG A 994 25.32 -24.62 -2.62
CA ARG A 994 24.88 -23.83 -3.79
C ARG A 994 23.37 -23.93 -4.02
N PRO A 995 22.54 -23.32 -3.14
CA PRO A 995 21.09 -23.41 -3.21
C PRO A 995 20.47 -22.81 -4.49
N PHE A 996 21.06 -21.79 -5.10
CA PHE A 996 20.57 -21.21 -6.34
C PHE A 996 20.75 -22.19 -7.51
N LEU A 997 21.96 -22.73 -7.68
CA LEU A 997 22.25 -23.71 -8.74
C LEU A 997 21.40 -24.98 -8.58
N ALA A 998 21.16 -25.45 -7.35
CA ALA A 998 20.30 -26.60 -7.10
C ALA A 998 18.84 -26.35 -7.56
N LYS A 999 18.31 -25.14 -7.35
CA LYS A 999 16.97 -24.75 -7.85
C LYS A 999 16.95 -24.67 -9.38
N LEU A 1000 18.00 -24.15 -10.00
CA LEU A 1000 18.13 -24.07 -11.45
C LEU A 1000 18.13 -25.48 -12.06
N VAL A 1001 18.97 -26.39 -11.57
CA VAL A 1001 19.04 -27.79 -12.02
C VAL A 1001 17.69 -28.50 -11.83
N HIS A 1002 17.01 -28.29 -10.70
CA HIS A 1002 15.66 -28.82 -10.49
C HIS A 1002 14.66 -28.34 -11.55
N ARG A 1003 14.71 -27.05 -11.94
CA ARG A 1003 13.87 -26.53 -13.04
C ARG A 1003 14.21 -27.18 -14.38
N PHE A 1004 15.49 -27.39 -14.71
CA PHE A 1004 15.88 -28.11 -15.94
C PHE A 1004 15.39 -29.57 -15.96
N PHE A 1005 15.38 -30.27 -14.82
CA PHE A 1005 14.76 -31.60 -14.74
C PHE A 1005 13.24 -31.56 -14.93
N LYS A 1006 12.58 -30.53 -14.41
CA LYS A 1006 11.15 -30.31 -14.64
C LYS A 1006 10.86 -30.02 -16.11
N LEU A 1007 11.68 -29.16 -16.75
CA LEU A 1007 11.59 -28.85 -18.17
C LEU A 1007 11.82 -30.07 -19.04
N SER A 1008 12.87 -30.87 -18.78
CA SER A 1008 13.13 -32.11 -19.53
C SER A 1008 11.98 -33.10 -19.40
N SER A 1009 11.38 -33.23 -18.21
CA SER A 1009 10.16 -34.02 -18.03
C SER A 1009 8.99 -33.47 -18.84
N SER A 1010 8.74 -32.16 -18.85
CA SER A 1010 7.67 -31.55 -19.66
C SER A 1010 7.88 -31.76 -21.16
N LEU A 1011 9.11 -31.57 -21.66
CA LEU A 1011 9.48 -31.80 -23.06
C LEU A 1011 9.23 -33.25 -23.47
N LEU A 1012 9.71 -34.21 -22.67
CA LEU A 1012 9.51 -35.63 -22.94
C LEU A 1012 8.02 -36.00 -22.91
N ASN A 1013 7.25 -35.49 -21.94
CA ASN A 1013 5.81 -35.73 -21.89
C ASN A 1013 5.09 -35.17 -23.11
N ALA A 1014 5.50 -34.01 -23.62
CA ALA A 1014 4.96 -33.44 -24.86
C ALA A 1014 5.30 -34.35 -26.06
N LEU A 1015 6.56 -34.77 -26.22
CA LEU A 1015 7.00 -35.65 -27.31
C LEU A 1015 6.34 -37.05 -27.25
N ILE A 1016 6.14 -37.59 -26.05
CA ILE A 1016 5.38 -38.83 -25.82
C ILE A 1016 3.94 -38.70 -26.34
N ALA A 1017 3.27 -37.58 -26.03
CA ALA A 1017 1.90 -37.32 -26.49
C ALA A 1017 1.84 -37.06 -28.00
N VAL A 1018 2.82 -36.34 -28.58
CA VAL A 1018 2.91 -36.08 -30.02
C VAL A 1018 3.09 -37.38 -30.80
N SER A 1019 4.03 -38.23 -30.38
CA SER A 1019 4.38 -39.49 -31.06
C SER A 1019 3.35 -40.61 -30.91
N GLY A 1020 2.41 -40.49 -29.97
CA GLY A 1020 1.46 -41.56 -29.65
C GLY A 1020 2.13 -42.76 -29.01
N ALA A 1021 3.18 -42.56 -28.22
CA ALA A 1021 3.93 -43.66 -27.60
C ALA A 1021 3.06 -44.60 -26.74
N GLU A 1022 1.92 -44.12 -26.21
CA GLU A 1022 0.92 -44.97 -25.55
C GLU A 1022 0.31 -46.02 -26.50
N THR A 1023 -0.04 -45.64 -27.73
CA THR A 1023 -0.60 -46.59 -28.72
C THR A 1023 0.42 -47.62 -29.16
N VAL A 1024 1.72 -47.30 -29.13
CA VAL A 1024 2.81 -48.24 -29.43
C VAL A 1024 2.93 -49.30 -28.34
N LEU A 1025 2.79 -48.89 -27.07
CA LEU A 1025 2.92 -49.81 -25.95
C LEU A 1025 1.71 -50.74 -25.81
N THR A 1026 0.50 -50.26 -26.11
CA THR A 1026 -0.75 -51.02 -25.91
C THR A 1026 -1.36 -51.61 -27.19
N GLY A 1027 -1.03 -51.08 -28.36
CA GLY A 1027 -1.61 -51.44 -29.65
C GLY A 1027 -0.83 -52.50 -30.42
N GLU A 1028 -1.45 -53.06 -31.46
CA GLU A 1028 -0.80 -54.01 -32.35
C GLU A 1028 0.17 -53.31 -33.32
N PRO A 1029 1.22 -53.99 -33.83
CA PRO A 1029 2.22 -53.38 -34.71
C PRO A 1029 1.65 -52.73 -35.99
N GLU A 1030 0.48 -53.19 -36.44
CA GLU A 1030 -0.23 -52.66 -37.60
C GLU A 1030 -0.85 -51.27 -37.34
N ASP A 1031 -1.19 -50.98 -36.08
CA ASP A 1031 -1.77 -49.70 -35.64
C ASP A 1031 -0.70 -48.67 -35.22
N TRP A 1032 0.58 -49.02 -35.34
CA TRP A 1032 1.67 -48.15 -34.90
C TRP A 1032 1.84 -46.94 -35.83
N PRO A 1033 1.94 -45.71 -35.30
CA PRO A 1033 2.13 -44.49 -36.08
C PRO A 1033 3.56 -44.39 -36.65
N SER A 1034 3.88 -45.19 -37.67
CA SER A 1034 5.23 -45.33 -38.24
C SER A 1034 5.78 -44.03 -38.87
N GLN A 1035 4.90 -43.08 -39.20
CA GLN A 1035 5.27 -41.73 -39.66
C GLN A 1035 5.85 -40.85 -38.52
N GLN A 1036 5.61 -41.20 -37.25
CA GLN A 1036 6.01 -40.45 -36.05
C GLN A 1036 7.27 -41.01 -35.37
N THR A 1037 8.20 -41.64 -36.08
CA THR A 1037 9.54 -41.88 -35.51
C THR A 1037 10.34 -40.58 -35.55
N LEU A 1038 10.68 -40.09 -34.37
CA LEU A 1038 11.27 -38.76 -34.18
C LEU A 1038 12.76 -38.85 -33.80
N VAL A 1039 13.20 -39.99 -33.25
CA VAL A 1039 14.56 -40.18 -32.69
C VAL A 1039 15.39 -41.11 -33.56
N VAL A 1040 16.61 -40.68 -33.88
CA VAL A 1040 17.57 -41.50 -34.66
C VAL A 1040 18.30 -42.48 -33.71
N PRO A 1041 18.38 -43.80 -34.04
CA PRO A 1041 18.97 -44.80 -33.16
C PRO A 1041 20.49 -44.90 -33.34
N HIS A 1042 21.21 -43.91 -32.84
CA HIS A 1042 22.66 -44.02 -32.59
C HIS A 1042 23.02 -43.64 -31.16
N SER A 1043 24.15 -44.16 -30.70
CA SER A 1043 24.68 -43.97 -29.34
C SER A 1043 25.37 -42.63 -29.11
N LYS A 1044 25.75 -41.92 -30.18
CA LYS A 1044 26.46 -40.64 -30.08
C LYS A 1044 25.54 -39.49 -29.67
N VAL A 1045 26.07 -38.58 -28.85
CA VAL A 1045 25.46 -37.29 -28.52
C VAL A 1045 26.24 -36.22 -29.27
N VAL A 1046 25.62 -35.57 -30.26
CA VAL A 1046 26.28 -34.60 -31.15
C VAL A 1046 25.55 -33.27 -31.05
N LEU A 1047 26.17 -32.29 -30.40
CA LEU A 1047 25.59 -30.96 -30.23
C LEU A 1047 25.27 -30.34 -31.61
N GLY A 1048 23.98 -30.07 -31.86
CA GLY A 1048 23.48 -29.50 -33.13
C GLY A 1048 22.68 -30.47 -33.99
N GLU A 1049 22.66 -31.77 -33.64
CA GLU A 1049 21.76 -32.76 -34.23
C GLU A 1049 20.52 -32.98 -33.34
N PRO A 1050 19.35 -33.38 -33.89
CA PRO A 1050 18.19 -33.70 -33.07
C PRO A 1050 18.49 -34.85 -32.09
N THR A 1051 17.77 -34.88 -30.96
CA THR A 1051 17.93 -35.90 -29.92
C THR A 1051 18.02 -37.33 -30.49
N SER A 1052 19.08 -38.05 -30.09
CA SER A 1052 19.32 -39.45 -30.42
C SER A 1052 18.96 -40.38 -29.26
N VAL A 1053 18.94 -41.70 -29.50
CA VAL A 1053 18.80 -42.68 -28.41
C VAL A 1053 19.95 -42.55 -27.40
N GLY A 1054 21.15 -42.19 -27.84
CA GLY A 1054 22.28 -41.87 -26.98
C GLY A 1054 22.00 -40.72 -26.00
N THR A 1055 21.38 -39.64 -26.47
CA THR A 1055 20.97 -38.49 -25.62
C THR A 1055 19.96 -38.92 -24.55
N LEU A 1056 18.99 -39.77 -24.91
CA LEU A 1056 18.03 -40.30 -23.94
C LEU A 1056 18.70 -41.20 -22.90
N LEU A 1057 19.66 -42.05 -23.29
CA LEU A 1057 20.42 -42.88 -22.37
C LEU A 1057 21.26 -42.04 -21.40
N GLU A 1058 21.88 -40.96 -21.86
CA GLU A 1058 22.66 -40.04 -21.02
C GLU A 1058 21.77 -39.32 -20.00
N LEU A 1059 20.65 -38.75 -20.45
CA LEU A 1059 19.66 -38.09 -19.58
C LEU A 1059 19.05 -39.08 -18.57
N GLY A 1060 18.82 -40.32 -19.00
CA GLY A 1060 18.33 -41.41 -18.15
C GLY A 1060 19.34 -41.81 -17.07
N ASN A 1061 20.63 -41.95 -17.40
CA ASN A 1061 21.68 -42.21 -16.41
C ASN A 1061 21.85 -41.03 -15.44
N CYS A 1062 21.83 -39.79 -15.94
CA CYS A 1062 21.90 -38.59 -15.09
C CYS A 1062 20.73 -38.53 -14.09
N SER A 1063 19.51 -38.76 -14.57
CA SER A 1063 18.30 -38.81 -13.72
C SER A 1063 18.37 -39.93 -12.67
N LEU A 1064 18.89 -41.09 -13.06
CA LEU A 1064 19.09 -42.25 -12.19
C LEU A 1064 20.09 -41.96 -11.07
N ASP A 1065 21.22 -41.30 -11.37
CA ASP A 1065 22.27 -41.02 -10.40
C ASP A 1065 21.82 -39.97 -9.36
N ILE A 1066 21.06 -38.95 -9.78
CA ILE A 1066 20.44 -37.99 -8.86
C ILE A 1066 19.37 -38.66 -8.00
N LEU A 1067 18.52 -39.51 -8.60
CA LEU A 1067 17.51 -40.23 -7.86
C LEU A 1067 18.15 -41.16 -6.80
N ARG A 1068 19.26 -41.85 -7.13
CA ARG A 1068 20.02 -42.65 -6.16
C ARG A 1068 20.51 -41.81 -4.98
N ALA A 1069 21.05 -40.62 -5.25
CA ALA A 1069 21.56 -39.72 -4.21
C ALA A 1069 20.46 -39.16 -3.28
N LEU A 1070 19.24 -38.99 -3.80
CA LEU A 1070 18.10 -38.44 -3.05
C LEU A 1070 17.34 -39.49 -2.24
N VAL A 1071 17.29 -40.74 -2.73
CA VAL A 1071 16.48 -41.81 -2.12
C VAL A 1071 17.03 -42.29 -0.77
N ASP A 1072 18.31 -42.04 -0.49
CA ASP A 1072 18.91 -42.34 0.82
C ASP A 1072 18.70 -41.19 1.85
N ARG A 1073 17.95 -40.13 1.51
CA ARG A 1073 17.67 -38.96 2.38
C ARG A 1073 16.22 -38.94 2.92
N PRO A 1074 15.95 -38.34 4.10
CA PRO A 1074 14.60 -38.18 4.63
C PRO A 1074 13.67 -37.32 3.73
N ALA A 1075 12.42 -37.75 3.56
CA ALA A 1075 11.46 -37.15 2.62
C ALA A 1075 11.17 -35.65 2.82
N MET A 1076 11.19 -35.16 4.07
CA MET A 1076 10.88 -33.76 4.42
C MET A 1076 12.13 -32.90 4.66
N GLN A 1077 13.33 -33.43 4.42
CA GLN A 1077 14.54 -32.63 4.56
C GLN A 1077 14.54 -31.52 3.50
N ALA A 1078 14.64 -30.27 3.95
CA ALA A 1078 14.80 -29.13 3.06
C ALA A 1078 16.17 -29.25 2.36
N LEU A 1079 16.16 -29.20 1.03
CA LEU A 1079 17.36 -29.16 0.21
C LEU A 1079 17.88 -27.73 0.10
N THR A 1080 16.99 -26.73 0.07
CA THR A 1080 17.38 -25.31 -0.01
C THR A 1080 16.64 -24.48 1.05
N PRO A 1081 17.25 -23.40 1.57
CA PRO A 1081 16.54 -22.46 2.45
C PRO A 1081 15.37 -21.79 1.69
N ALA A 1082 14.30 -21.50 2.44
CA ALA A 1082 13.18 -20.70 1.92
C ALA A 1082 13.70 -19.28 1.63
N THR A 1083 13.67 -18.86 0.36
CA THR A 1083 14.16 -17.55 -0.08
C THR A 1083 13.10 -16.44 0.00
N SER A 1084 11.88 -16.77 0.45
CA SER A 1084 10.79 -15.83 0.74
C SER A 1084 9.64 -16.53 1.50
N ILE A 1085 8.70 -15.74 2.02
CA ILE A 1085 7.45 -16.20 2.67
C ILE A 1085 6.53 -16.97 1.69
N ASN A 1086 6.66 -16.73 0.38
CA ASN A 1086 5.79 -17.30 -0.66
C ASN A 1086 6.43 -18.45 -1.47
N THR A 1087 7.74 -18.69 -1.34
CA THR A 1087 8.42 -19.79 -2.04
C THR A 1087 8.64 -20.96 -1.10
N LYS A 1088 7.90 -22.06 -1.33
CA LYS A 1088 8.12 -23.33 -0.61
C LYS A 1088 9.60 -23.72 -0.78
N ALA A 1089 10.27 -24.03 0.33
CA ALA A 1089 11.61 -24.60 0.30
C ALA A 1089 11.59 -25.89 -0.54
N LEU A 1090 12.53 -26.03 -1.48
CA LEU A 1090 12.67 -27.28 -2.22
C LEU A 1090 13.02 -28.39 -1.25
N ASP A 1091 12.17 -29.41 -1.13
CA ASP A 1091 12.40 -30.56 -0.27
C ASP A 1091 12.86 -31.80 -1.07
N VAL A 1092 13.37 -32.81 -0.36
CA VAL A 1092 13.79 -34.09 -0.98
C VAL A 1092 12.65 -34.71 -1.77
N ARG A 1093 11.43 -34.66 -1.26
CA ARG A 1093 10.25 -35.25 -1.92
C ARG A 1093 9.94 -34.60 -3.27
N ASP A 1094 9.99 -33.28 -3.38
CA ASP A 1094 9.74 -32.54 -4.60
C ASP A 1094 10.79 -32.90 -5.66
N SER A 1095 12.07 -32.95 -5.27
CA SER A 1095 13.16 -33.36 -6.17
C SER A 1095 13.06 -34.83 -6.60
N VAL A 1096 12.76 -35.76 -5.68
CA VAL A 1096 12.52 -37.18 -5.99
C VAL A 1096 11.37 -37.33 -6.99
N THR A 1097 10.28 -36.58 -6.81
CA THR A 1097 9.12 -36.64 -7.69
C THR A 1097 9.48 -36.22 -9.11
N VAL A 1098 10.22 -35.11 -9.27
CA VAL A 1098 10.62 -34.60 -10.58
C VAL A 1098 11.64 -35.55 -11.24
N SER A 1099 12.72 -35.93 -10.56
CA SER A 1099 13.75 -36.82 -11.12
C SER A 1099 13.20 -38.20 -11.48
N ARG A 1100 12.28 -38.76 -10.67
CA ARG A 1100 11.58 -40.01 -11.00
C ARG A 1100 10.75 -39.86 -12.27
N ARG A 1101 9.95 -38.80 -12.36
CA ARG A 1101 9.09 -38.54 -13.52
C ARG A 1101 9.92 -38.35 -14.80
N THR A 1102 11.05 -37.67 -14.73
CA THR A 1102 11.99 -37.54 -15.85
C THR A 1102 12.51 -38.92 -16.28
N LEU A 1103 12.99 -39.73 -15.34
CA LEU A 1103 13.50 -41.08 -15.63
C LEU A 1103 12.41 -41.98 -16.27
N GLU A 1104 11.20 -41.98 -15.73
CA GLU A 1104 10.06 -42.72 -16.30
C GLU A 1104 9.75 -42.25 -17.73
N SER A 1105 9.72 -40.93 -17.96
CA SER A 1105 9.43 -40.35 -19.29
C SER A 1105 10.53 -40.69 -20.30
N VAL A 1106 11.81 -40.62 -19.91
CA VAL A 1106 12.95 -40.99 -20.76
C VAL A 1106 12.85 -42.46 -21.18
N LEU A 1107 12.64 -43.36 -20.21
CA LEU A 1107 12.58 -44.81 -20.47
C LEU A 1107 11.39 -45.15 -21.36
N PHE A 1108 10.22 -44.57 -21.09
CA PHE A 1108 9.02 -44.77 -21.89
C PHE A 1108 9.21 -44.29 -23.33
N TYR A 1109 9.77 -43.10 -23.52
CA TYR A 1109 10.01 -42.52 -24.85
C TYR A 1109 11.08 -43.28 -25.63
N ALA A 1110 12.19 -43.66 -24.99
CA ALA A 1110 13.28 -44.40 -25.64
C ALA A 1110 12.82 -45.78 -26.16
N VAL A 1111 12.07 -46.53 -25.35
CA VAL A 1111 11.57 -47.86 -25.72
C VAL A 1111 10.58 -47.78 -26.89
N THR A 1112 9.64 -46.84 -26.84
CA THR A 1112 8.59 -46.71 -27.86
C THR A 1112 9.13 -46.17 -29.19
N GLN A 1113 10.08 -45.22 -29.15
CA GLN A 1113 10.74 -44.71 -30.36
C GLN A 1113 11.64 -45.77 -31.03
N LEU A 1114 12.33 -46.59 -30.25
CA LEU A 1114 13.13 -47.70 -30.78
C LEU A 1114 12.25 -48.76 -31.46
N ALA A 1115 11.09 -49.07 -30.88
CA ALA A 1115 10.10 -49.98 -31.48
C ALA A 1115 9.51 -49.41 -32.79
N LEU A 1116 9.09 -48.14 -32.79
CA LEU A 1116 8.58 -47.47 -33.99
C LEU A 1116 9.63 -47.46 -35.12
N TRP A 1117 10.91 -47.24 -34.80
CA TRP A 1117 11.98 -47.22 -35.80
C TRP A 1117 12.19 -48.58 -36.47
N LEU A 1118 12.02 -49.67 -35.71
CA LEU A 1118 12.13 -51.04 -36.22
C LEU A 1118 10.93 -51.45 -37.08
N ALA A 1119 9.77 -50.84 -36.86
CA ALA A 1119 8.53 -51.11 -37.60
C ALA A 1119 8.37 -50.28 -38.89
N ARG A 1120 9.24 -49.30 -39.16
CA ARG A 1120 9.16 -48.45 -40.37
C ARG A 1120 9.44 -49.26 -41.66
N PRO A 1121 8.49 -49.35 -42.63
CA PRO A 1121 8.77 -49.88 -43.97
C PRO A 1121 9.64 -48.93 -44.79
N ASP A 1122 10.46 -49.45 -45.71
CA ASP A 1122 11.43 -48.70 -46.51
C ASP A 1122 10.80 -47.52 -47.27
N VAL A 1123 11.37 -46.32 -47.10
CA VAL A 1123 11.20 -45.22 -48.05
C VAL A 1123 12.35 -45.35 -49.05
N GLU A 1124 12.05 -45.66 -50.31
CA GLU A 1124 13.01 -45.53 -51.41
C GLU A 1124 13.54 -44.09 -51.45
N PRO A 1125 14.86 -43.86 -51.58
CA PRO A 1125 15.38 -42.52 -51.73
C PRO A 1125 14.89 -41.93 -53.05
N THR A 1126 14.20 -40.80 -52.99
CA THR A 1126 13.94 -39.92 -54.13
C THR A 1126 15.26 -39.56 -54.83
N PRO A 1127 15.46 -39.88 -56.12
CA PRO A 1127 16.65 -39.48 -56.85
C PRO A 1127 16.43 -38.07 -57.38
N ASN A 1128 16.93 -37.05 -56.69
CA ASN A 1128 17.14 -35.73 -57.26
C ASN A 1128 18.34 -35.10 -56.55
N GLU A 1129 19.52 -35.37 -57.10
CA GLU A 1129 20.67 -34.45 -57.22
C GLU A 1129 21.87 -35.25 -57.75
N LEU A 1130 21.78 -35.70 -59.00
CA LEU A 1130 22.93 -35.93 -59.87
C LEU A 1130 22.46 -35.64 -61.30
N GLU A 1131 22.78 -34.45 -61.78
CA GLU A 1131 22.69 -34.08 -63.19
C GLU A 1131 23.47 -35.08 -64.05
N GLY A 1132 22.88 -35.47 -65.19
CA GLY A 1132 23.54 -36.37 -66.14
C GLY A 1132 22.58 -36.97 -67.17
N ASP A 1133 22.04 -36.10 -68.01
CA ASP A 1133 21.58 -36.22 -69.41
C ASP A 1133 21.17 -37.57 -70.05
N ASP A 1134 20.18 -37.43 -70.94
CA ASP A 1134 19.75 -38.33 -72.02
C ASP A 1134 19.15 -39.71 -71.68
N ASN A 1135 17.83 -39.88 -71.83
CA ASN A 1135 17.20 -40.10 -73.15
C ASN A 1135 15.76 -40.62 -73.01
N MET A 1136 14.87 -40.09 -73.85
CA MET A 1136 13.45 -40.42 -73.96
C MET A 1136 13.20 -41.77 -74.65
N GLY A 1137 12.22 -42.54 -74.17
CA GLY A 1137 11.86 -43.82 -74.79
C GLY A 1137 10.60 -44.54 -74.27
N VAL A 1138 9.45 -43.86 -74.29
CA VAL A 1138 8.15 -44.30 -74.87
C VAL A 1138 7.63 -45.76 -74.67
N TYR A 1139 6.36 -45.83 -74.24
CA TYR A 1139 5.30 -46.87 -74.38
C TYR A 1139 5.06 -47.92 -73.26
N GLY A 1140 3.86 -47.87 -72.68
CA GLY A 1140 2.81 -48.85 -73.01
C GLY A 1140 2.41 -49.91 -71.96
N ARG A 1141 1.29 -49.61 -71.27
CA ARG A 1141 0.15 -50.45 -70.81
C ARG A 1141 0.22 -52.01 -70.72
N ASP A 1142 -0.36 -52.45 -69.60
CA ASP A 1142 -1.37 -53.52 -69.37
C ASP A 1142 -0.96 -54.98 -69.00
N HIS A 1143 -1.44 -55.34 -67.80
CA HIS A 1143 -2.06 -56.59 -67.32
C HIS A 1143 -1.60 -57.97 -67.84
N HIS A 1144 -1.13 -58.86 -66.95
CA HIS A 1144 -1.98 -59.82 -66.22
C HIS A 1144 -1.16 -60.78 -65.32
N ASP A 1145 -1.82 -61.22 -64.27
CA ASP A 1145 -1.45 -62.19 -63.23
C ASP A 1145 -0.86 -63.51 -63.72
N LYS A 1146 0.11 -64.05 -62.96
CA LYS A 1146 -0.11 -65.25 -62.11
C LYS A 1146 1.15 -65.70 -61.35
N ASP A 1147 0.93 -65.93 -60.07
CA ASP A 1147 1.54 -66.96 -59.22
C ASP A 1147 3.07 -67.06 -59.15
N ARG A 1148 3.67 -66.35 -58.19
CA ARG A 1148 4.90 -66.82 -57.53
C ARG A 1148 4.87 -66.59 -56.01
N ARG A 1149 4.90 -67.71 -55.30
CA ARG A 1149 5.22 -67.91 -53.88
C ARG A 1149 6.26 -66.90 -53.35
N PRO A 1150 6.17 -66.44 -52.09
CA PRO A 1150 7.12 -65.47 -51.54
C PRO A 1150 8.50 -66.10 -51.45
N LYS A 1151 9.40 -65.69 -52.35
CA LYS A 1151 10.84 -65.86 -52.15
C LYS A 1151 11.21 -64.95 -50.98
N ARG A 1152 11.68 -65.52 -49.88
CA ARG A 1152 12.45 -64.81 -48.85
C ARG A 1152 13.52 -63.98 -49.56
N GLN A 1153 13.32 -62.67 -49.61
CA GLN A 1153 14.37 -61.75 -50.01
C GLN A 1153 15.48 -61.84 -48.95
N PRO A 1154 16.75 -61.95 -49.35
CA PRO A 1154 17.84 -61.81 -48.41
C PRO A 1154 17.80 -60.38 -47.85
N LEU A 1155 17.78 -60.26 -46.51
CA LEU A 1155 17.90 -58.98 -45.81
C LEU A 1155 18.98 -58.12 -46.46
N THR A 1156 18.62 -56.91 -46.85
CA THR A 1156 19.56 -55.97 -47.46
C THR A 1156 20.67 -55.65 -46.46
N LEU A 1157 21.86 -55.25 -46.96
CA LEU A 1157 22.97 -54.86 -46.08
C LEU A 1157 22.56 -53.71 -45.12
N GLY A 1158 21.65 -52.85 -45.58
CA GLY A 1158 21.01 -51.80 -44.79
C GLY A 1158 20.15 -52.34 -43.65
N GLU A 1159 19.32 -53.36 -43.87
CA GLU A 1159 18.53 -53.99 -42.81
C GLU A 1159 19.39 -54.72 -41.76
N ARG A 1160 20.53 -55.32 -42.17
CA ARG A 1160 21.48 -55.95 -41.25
C ARG A 1160 22.21 -54.93 -40.38
N LEU A 1161 22.63 -53.80 -40.95
CA LEU A 1161 23.26 -52.70 -40.21
C LEU A 1161 22.25 -52.00 -39.29
N ARG A 1162 21.01 -51.81 -39.75
CA ARG A 1162 19.90 -51.25 -38.96
C ARG A 1162 19.58 -52.13 -37.76
N ARG A 1163 19.42 -53.45 -37.97
CA ARG A 1163 19.21 -54.43 -36.88
C ARG A 1163 20.40 -54.53 -35.93
N GLY A 1164 21.63 -54.46 -36.43
CA GLY A 1164 22.86 -54.47 -35.62
C GLY A 1164 22.95 -53.27 -34.67
N MET A 1165 22.85 -52.04 -35.19
CA MET A 1165 22.87 -50.83 -34.36
C MET A 1165 21.68 -50.73 -33.41
N SER A 1166 20.48 -51.13 -33.86
CA SER A 1166 19.29 -51.14 -32.99
C SER A 1166 19.35 -52.20 -31.89
N GLY A 1167 20.05 -53.33 -32.13
CA GLY A 1167 20.21 -54.40 -31.16
C GLY A 1167 21.14 -54.01 -30.00
N GLU A 1168 22.22 -53.30 -30.30
CA GLU A 1168 23.10 -52.69 -29.28
C GLU A 1168 22.33 -51.66 -28.43
N MET A 1169 21.57 -50.76 -29.07
CA MET A 1169 20.75 -49.77 -28.35
C MET A 1169 19.62 -50.40 -27.53
N ALA A 1170 18.99 -51.46 -28.03
CA ALA A 1170 18.01 -52.23 -27.26
C ALA A 1170 18.64 -52.86 -26.02
N SER A 1171 19.89 -53.34 -26.13
CA SER A 1171 20.63 -53.89 -25.00
C SER A 1171 21.01 -52.82 -23.96
N ASP A 1172 21.37 -51.61 -24.39
CA ASP A 1172 21.69 -50.48 -23.51
C ASP A 1172 20.46 -49.94 -22.78
N VAL A 1173 19.32 -49.80 -23.48
CA VAL A 1173 18.03 -49.43 -22.86
C VAL A 1173 17.58 -50.50 -21.86
N GLN A 1174 17.73 -51.78 -22.21
CA GLN A 1174 17.45 -52.89 -21.30
C GLN A 1174 18.38 -52.88 -20.06
N ALA A 1175 19.66 -52.56 -20.23
CA ALA A 1175 20.60 -52.41 -19.11
C ALA A 1175 20.21 -51.25 -18.19
N LEU A 1176 19.77 -50.11 -18.75
CA LEU A 1176 19.27 -48.97 -17.97
C LEU A 1176 17.99 -49.31 -17.20
N LEU A 1177 17.03 -50.01 -17.82
CA LEU A 1177 15.79 -50.51 -17.18
C LEU A 1177 16.10 -51.42 -15.98
N ILE A 1178 17.06 -52.34 -16.12
CA ILE A 1178 17.50 -53.23 -15.03
C ILE A 1178 18.13 -52.41 -13.88
N LYS A 1179 18.95 -51.41 -14.19
CA LYS A 1179 19.58 -50.52 -13.20
C LYS A 1179 18.59 -49.58 -12.49
N ALA A 1180 17.51 -49.18 -13.17
CA ALA A 1180 16.49 -48.28 -12.63
C ALA A 1180 15.56 -48.96 -11.62
N ARG A 1181 15.15 -50.20 -11.87
CA ARG A 1181 14.20 -50.98 -11.05
C ARG A 1181 14.44 -50.93 -9.52
N PRO A 1182 15.65 -51.20 -8.98
CA PRO A 1182 15.88 -51.15 -7.53
C PRO A 1182 15.80 -49.72 -6.95
N VAL A 1183 16.05 -48.68 -7.76
CA VAL A 1183 15.98 -47.28 -7.33
C VAL A 1183 14.52 -46.80 -7.34
N MET A 1184 13.75 -47.18 -8.36
CA MET A 1184 12.33 -46.88 -8.48
C MET A 1184 11.53 -47.41 -7.28
N SER A 1185 11.73 -48.68 -6.93
CA SER A 1185 11.11 -49.30 -5.74
C SER A 1185 11.47 -48.59 -4.43
N LYS A 1186 12.73 -48.21 -4.23
CA LYS A 1186 13.13 -47.45 -3.03
C LYS A 1186 12.49 -46.06 -3.00
N SER A 1187 12.38 -45.37 -4.14
CA SER A 1187 11.75 -44.04 -4.21
C SER A 1187 10.26 -44.03 -3.82
N GLU A 1188 9.56 -45.16 -3.94
CA GLU A 1188 8.15 -45.29 -3.49
C GLU A 1188 8.00 -45.13 -1.98
N THR A 1189 9.04 -45.43 -1.20
CA THR A 1189 8.99 -45.29 0.26
C THR A 1189 8.99 -43.82 0.71
N ILE A 1190 9.45 -42.90 -0.17
CA ILE A 1190 9.47 -41.45 0.06
C ILE A 1190 8.19 -40.78 -0.44
N LEU A 1191 7.51 -41.37 -1.43
CA LEU A 1191 6.29 -40.84 -2.05
C LEU A 1191 5.03 -41.32 -1.32
N VAL A 1192 4.18 -40.40 -0.87
CA VAL A 1192 2.94 -40.72 -0.12
C VAL A 1192 1.84 -41.36 -1.01
N LYS A 1193 1.89 -41.19 -2.33
CA LYS A 1193 0.98 -41.85 -3.30
C LYS A 1193 1.70 -43.04 -3.94
N LYS A 1194 1.08 -44.22 -3.92
CA LYS A 1194 1.52 -45.39 -4.69
C LYS A 1194 1.42 -45.06 -6.19
N SER A 1195 2.56 -44.83 -6.85
CA SER A 1195 2.68 -44.76 -8.30
C SER A 1195 2.91 -46.16 -8.88
N ILE A 1196 2.43 -46.41 -10.10
CA ILE A 1196 2.62 -47.70 -10.79
C ILE A 1196 4.01 -47.69 -11.45
N ASP A 1197 4.89 -48.63 -11.08
CA ASP A 1197 6.18 -48.80 -11.74
C ASP A 1197 6.00 -49.46 -13.12
N LEU A 1198 6.29 -48.71 -14.19
CA LEU A 1198 6.20 -49.17 -15.58
C LEU A 1198 7.47 -49.86 -16.08
N THR A 1199 8.59 -49.81 -15.35
CA THR A 1199 9.84 -50.47 -15.76
C THR A 1199 9.73 -51.98 -16.04
N PRO A 1200 8.97 -52.81 -15.30
CA PRO A 1200 8.79 -54.22 -15.65
C PRO A 1200 8.00 -54.42 -16.95
N VAL A 1201 7.01 -53.56 -17.22
CA VAL A 1201 6.21 -53.61 -18.46
C VAL A 1201 7.08 -53.24 -19.66
N LEU A 1202 7.84 -52.14 -19.55
CA LEU A 1202 8.77 -51.69 -20.59
C LEU A 1202 9.86 -52.73 -20.87
N SER A 1203 10.43 -53.35 -19.84
CA SER A 1203 11.47 -54.37 -20.01
C SER A 1203 10.95 -55.63 -20.72
N ARG A 1204 9.72 -56.05 -20.38
CA ARG A 1204 9.06 -57.15 -21.08
C ARG A 1204 8.77 -56.80 -22.54
N PHE A 1205 8.30 -55.58 -22.80
CA PHE A 1205 8.04 -55.10 -24.16
C PHE A 1205 9.31 -55.08 -25.03
N VAL A 1206 10.45 -54.61 -24.50
CA VAL A 1206 11.74 -54.64 -25.21
C VAL A 1206 12.14 -56.09 -25.55
N GLN A 1207 11.95 -57.04 -24.64
CA GLN A 1207 12.27 -58.45 -24.89
C GLN A 1207 11.36 -59.11 -25.93
N GLU A 1208 10.05 -58.84 -25.88
CA GLU A 1208 9.03 -59.52 -26.69
C GLU A 1208 8.74 -58.86 -28.05
N ARG A 1209 9.11 -57.58 -28.25
CA ARG A 1209 8.76 -56.82 -29.46
C ARG A 1209 9.94 -56.15 -30.17
N ILE A 1210 11.09 -56.00 -29.51
CA ILE A 1210 12.28 -55.33 -30.06
C ILE A 1210 13.45 -56.32 -30.27
N LEU A 1211 13.69 -57.20 -29.29
CA LEU A 1211 14.79 -58.17 -29.32
C LEU A 1211 14.44 -59.54 -29.92
N SER A 1212 13.14 -59.87 -29.99
CA SER A 1212 12.59 -61.08 -30.63
C SER A 1212 12.46 -60.91 -32.14
#